data_AF-A0A1F5NU50-F1
#
_entry.id   AF-A0A1F5NU50-F1
#
_cell.length_a   1.000
_cell.length_b   1.000
_cell.length_c   1.000
_cell.angle_alpha   90.00
_cell.angle_beta   90.00
_cell.angle_gamma   90.00
#
_symmetry.space_group_name_H-M   'P 1'
#
loop_
_entity.id
_entity.type
_entity.pdbx_description
1 polymer ?
#
loop_
_entity_poly.entity_id
_entity_poly.type
_entity_poly.pdbx_seq_one_letter_code
_entity_poly.pdbx_strand_id
1 'polypeptide(L)'
;MTFTLHKLNWKIFAALILPIFLFGAVFVFFNEQRVDIVFGLKDPGNSQTVLAKYPFQSHQLVYEAHNGLQTVYSGRISRYLVKAMQSDNVFEYVQPNRQLAAATIITNDPYFTVDSTQDEKQWYLARVKIPEAWELSRGSSNVTIAVIDTGIHASHIELNDGRIIEGYDTIKNETIPANSNSDDNGHGTAVAGVIGAIPNNGRGIAGVNQSVKIMPIKALHADGTGTVAAVAAGIVWASDHGAQIINLSLGGPGFGADAALNNAISYAFNRGVLIVSAAGNDLADQGSNLDTKPVYPICSDLGSNMVLGVAATDVSDRKANFSNFGINCVDVSAPGKKILTTAYLPSDPANNVLIYGSGTSLATPIVSAMAALVKSASPNLSNVELRNVLLRSTDNIDAVNQDNCLGSSCNGFLGKGRINALKALSPLPASEGSLIRESVTGRIYLISGSTKRFISSFVFNQRGFSETSITNEVSNQLAAFPAGPALPPLEGTLIKNETDPTVYVIEQEFKRPLTYLVFITRGYSFANVYTLSSSEVADVLTGEWAAPYDGTMVLIKGDPTVYVMNQGVRRAVTYFIFTQRQLSFAKVISVTQDEFLHIPAPGDSYWLPPLEGTLVKSAASAEVSVIENGTRRPLSYNAFVSRGYKFSSIKILPQAEIEVIAPGSPIL
;
A
#
# COMPACT_ATOMS: atom_id res chain seq x y z
N MET A 1 13.28 47.93 -40.63
CA MET A 1 14.38 48.33 -41.53
C MET A 1 15.69 47.81 -40.93
N THR A 2 16.28 46.77 -41.55
CA THR A 2 17.69 46.71 -42.04
C THR A 2 18.70 47.71 -41.42
N PHE A 3 19.96 47.41 -41.06
CA PHE A 3 20.94 46.37 -41.43
C PHE A 3 22.21 46.55 -40.52
N THR A 4 22.86 45.46 -40.06
CA THR A 4 24.33 45.11 -40.04
C THR A 4 25.46 46.17 -39.90
N LEU A 5 26.73 45.93 -39.49
CA LEU A 5 27.63 44.78 -39.19
C LEU A 5 28.97 45.31 -38.57
N HIS A 6 29.61 44.48 -37.72
CA HIS A 6 31.06 44.23 -37.52
C HIS A 6 32.07 45.32 -37.09
N LYS A 7 32.90 44.99 -36.06
CA LYS A 7 34.35 44.65 -36.23
C LYS A 7 35.02 44.17 -34.94
N LEU A 8 36.17 43.51 -35.15
CA LEU A 8 36.93 42.59 -34.31
C LEU A 8 38.17 43.26 -33.65
N ASN A 9 38.65 42.64 -32.57
CA ASN A 9 40.03 42.57 -32.03
C ASN A 9 40.67 43.75 -31.26
N TRP A 10 41.10 43.45 -30.01
CA TRP A 10 42.42 43.90 -29.50
C TRP A 10 42.97 42.93 -28.43
N LYS A 11 44.16 42.37 -28.69
CA LYS A 11 45.07 41.72 -27.73
C LYS A 11 45.74 42.79 -26.86
N ILE A 12 46.10 42.50 -25.61
CA ILE A 12 47.30 42.97 -24.85
C ILE A 12 46.93 43.39 -23.43
N PHE A 13 47.31 42.54 -22.47
CA PHE A 13 48.02 42.85 -21.22
C PHE A 13 48.46 41.48 -20.64
N ALA A 14 49.63 40.96 -21.00
CA ALA A 14 50.91 41.09 -20.25
C ALA A 14 50.74 40.64 -18.78
N ALA A 15 50.97 39.38 -18.41
CA ALA A 15 52.27 38.72 -18.18
C ALA A 15 53.12 39.35 -17.05
N LEU A 16 53.07 38.77 -15.85
CA LEU A 16 54.16 38.77 -14.86
C LEU A 16 53.82 37.82 -13.68
N ILE A 17 54.55 36.70 -13.58
CA ILE A 17 55.19 36.09 -12.39
C ILE A 17 55.45 34.58 -12.65
N LEU A 18 56.73 34.22 -12.54
CA LEU A 18 57.34 32.88 -12.67
C LEU A 18 57.16 32.03 -11.37
N PRO A 19 57.57 30.74 -11.31
CA PRO A 19 56.84 29.67 -10.65
C PRO A 19 57.47 29.18 -9.33
N ILE A 20 56.83 28.13 -8.79
CA ILE A 20 57.21 27.14 -7.77
C ILE A 20 56.25 27.20 -6.57
N PHE A 21 55.25 26.33 -6.57
CA PHE A 21 55.05 25.37 -5.48
C PHE A 21 54.27 24.15 -5.98
N LEU A 22 54.84 22.98 -5.67
CA LEU A 22 54.27 21.66 -5.82
C LEU A 22 52.95 21.51 -5.02
N PHE A 23 52.19 20.48 -5.40
CA PHE A 23 51.02 19.89 -4.73
C PHE A 23 49.69 20.62 -4.86
N GLY A 24 48.98 20.27 -5.94
CA GLY A 24 47.56 20.51 -6.10
C GLY A 24 47.09 19.83 -7.38
N ALA A 25 46.85 18.53 -7.32
CA ALA A 25 46.26 17.78 -8.42
C ALA A 25 44.93 18.45 -8.81
N VAL A 26 44.92 19.10 -9.98
CA VAL A 26 43.69 19.58 -10.61
C VAL A 26 42.91 18.33 -11.02
N PHE A 27 41.91 17.97 -10.21
CA PHE A 27 40.81 17.12 -10.65
C PHE A 27 40.04 17.88 -11.72
N VAL A 28 40.46 17.73 -12.98
CA VAL A 28 39.59 18.01 -14.12
C VAL A 28 38.52 16.92 -14.10
N PHE A 29 37.33 17.25 -13.61
CA PHE A 29 36.13 16.42 -13.82
C PHE A 29 35.85 16.36 -15.32
N PHE A 30 36.43 15.39 -16.02
CA PHE A 30 35.86 14.90 -17.26
C PHE A 30 34.53 14.26 -16.90
N ASN A 31 33.43 14.91 -17.28
CA ASN A 31 32.10 14.30 -17.23
C ASN A 31 32.09 13.17 -18.27
N GLU A 32 32.55 11.96 -17.89
CA GLU A 32 32.57 10.80 -18.77
C GLU A 32 31.14 10.49 -19.21
N GLN A 33 30.83 10.78 -20.47
CA GLN A 33 29.56 10.34 -21.04
C GLN A 33 29.60 8.82 -21.20
N ARG A 34 28.90 8.12 -20.31
CA ARG A 34 28.71 6.67 -20.36
C ARG A 34 27.45 6.31 -21.16
N VAL A 35 27.41 5.08 -21.68
CA VAL A 35 26.28 4.49 -22.40
C VAL A 35 26.04 3.07 -21.93
N ASP A 36 24.77 2.68 -21.97
CA ASP A 36 24.37 1.28 -21.82
C ASP A 36 24.52 0.60 -23.18
N ILE A 37 25.17 -0.55 -23.19
CA ILE A 37 25.42 -1.37 -24.38
C ILE A 37 24.97 -2.81 -24.15
N VAL A 38 24.64 -3.49 -25.24
CA VAL A 38 24.47 -4.96 -25.30
C VAL A 38 25.54 -5.51 -26.23
N PHE A 39 26.17 -6.61 -25.83
CA PHE A 39 27.22 -7.24 -26.61
C PHE A 39 27.18 -8.77 -26.51
N GLY A 40 27.54 -9.42 -27.61
CA GLY A 40 27.75 -10.87 -27.68
C GLY A 40 29.23 -11.19 -27.77
N LEU A 41 29.66 -12.29 -27.18
CA LEU A 41 31.03 -12.79 -27.25
C LEU A 41 31.12 -13.92 -28.29
N LYS A 42 32.19 -13.94 -29.10
CA LYS A 42 32.42 -15.04 -30.06
C LYS A 42 32.83 -16.35 -29.38
N ASP A 43 33.46 -16.26 -28.21
CA ASP A 43 33.86 -17.39 -27.38
C ASP A 43 33.39 -17.16 -25.93
N PRO A 44 32.24 -17.75 -25.54
CA PRO A 44 31.70 -17.67 -24.18
C PRO A 44 32.65 -18.11 -23.07
N GLY A 45 33.57 -19.05 -23.36
CA GLY A 45 34.54 -19.59 -22.41
C GLY A 45 35.54 -18.54 -21.93
N ASN A 46 35.69 -17.43 -22.66
CA ASN A 46 36.61 -16.34 -22.34
C ASN A 46 35.94 -15.12 -21.69
N SER A 47 34.67 -15.24 -21.29
CA SER A 47 33.85 -14.14 -20.75
C SER A 47 34.49 -13.40 -19.57
N GLN A 48 35.09 -14.12 -18.62
CA GLN A 48 35.72 -13.53 -17.44
C GLN A 48 36.92 -12.64 -17.81
N THR A 49 37.74 -13.05 -18.77
CA THR A 49 38.88 -12.29 -19.26
C THR A 49 38.44 -11.02 -19.98
N VAL A 50 37.39 -11.11 -20.81
CA VAL A 50 36.86 -9.97 -21.57
C VAL A 50 36.20 -8.96 -20.63
N LEU A 51 35.44 -9.41 -19.64
CA LEU A 51 34.82 -8.54 -18.64
C LEU A 51 35.87 -7.83 -17.75
N ALA A 52 37.00 -8.47 -17.46
CA ALA A 52 38.11 -7.86 -16.75
C ALA A 52 38.93 -6.86 -17.60
N LYS A 53 38.96 -7.05 -18.92
CA LYS A 53 39.72 -6.20 -19.86
C LYS A 53 39.12 -4.80 -20.03
N TYR A 54 37.81 -4.65 -19.85
CA TYR A 54 37.10 -3.38 -20.07
C TYR A 54 36.55 -2.81 -18.76
N PRO A 55 36.71 -1.50 -18.50
CA PRO A 55 36.27 -0.85 -17.26
C PRO A 55 34.76 -0.57 -17.27
N PHE A 56 33.95 -1.62 -17.22
CA PHE A 56 32.51 -1.50 -17.05
C PHE A 56 32.18 -0.90 -15.67
N GLN A 57 31.20 0.00 -15.62
CA GLN A 57 30.61 0.45 -14.35
C GLN A 57 29.80 -0.68 -13.70
N SER A 58 29.08 -1.39 -14.56
CA SER A 58 28.22 -2.52 -14.23
C SER A 58 28.08 -3.35 -15.49
N HIS A 59 27.93 -4.65 -15.31
CA HIS A 59 27.57 -5.58 -16.37
C HIS A 59 26.73 -6.71 -15.79
N GLN A 60 25.91 -7.31 -16.62
CA GLN A 60 25.08 -8.46 -16.26
C GLN A 60 24.97 -9.41 -17.45
N LEU A 61 24.91 -10.70 -17.15
CA LEU A 61 24.51 -11.71 -18.13
C LEU A 61 23.03 -11.51 -18.44
N VAL A 62 22.70 -11.34 -19.72
CA VAL A 62 21.30 -11.19 -20.19
C VAL A 62 20.71 -12.56 -20.44
N TYR A 63 21.39 -13.40 -21.21
CA TYR A 63 21.03 -14.81 -21.41
C TYR A 63 22.21 -15.62 -21.96
N GLU A 64 22.10 -16.95 -21.82
CA GLU A 64 22.94 -17.94 -22.47
C GLU A 64 22.04 -18.89 -23.27
N ALA A 65 22.28 -19.00 -24.58
CA ALA A 65 21.48 -19.88 -25.45
C ALA A 65 21.78 -21.37 -25.15
N HIS A 66 20.76 -22.23 -25.23
CA HIS A 66 20.96 -23.68 -25.11
C HIS A 66 22.02 -24.16 -26.13
N ASN A 67 22.98 -24.94 -25.65
CA ASN A 67 24.20 -25.41 -26.32
C ASN A 67 25.41 -24.45 -26.30
N GLY A 68 25.39 -23.36 -25.53
CA GLY A 68 26.58 -22.51 -25.28
C GLY A 68 27.07 -21.75 -26.51
N LEU A 69 26.23 -21.63 -27.55
CA LEU A 69 26.61 -21.04 -28.84
C LEU A 69 26.53 -19.51 -28.85
N GLN A 70 25.77 -18.89 -27.93
CA GLN A 70 25.69 -17.43 -27.79
C GLN A 70 25.47 -17.03 -26.33
N THR A 71 26.33 -16.13 -25.84
CA THR A 71 26.23 -15.53 -24.51
C THR A 71 26.15 -14.02 -24.68
N VAL A 72 25.08 -13.43 -24.16
CA VAL A 72 24.79 -12.01 -24.32
C VAL A 72 24.88 -11.31 -22.98
N TYR A 73 25.63 -10.22 -22.96
CA TYR A 73 25.79 -9.36 -21.81
C TYR A 73 25.23 -7.97 -22.10
N SER A 74 24.84 -7.29 -21.02
CA SER A 74 24.61 -5.84 -21.06
C SER A 74 25.54 -5.18 -20.05
N GLY A 75 25.98 -3.96 -20.33
CA GLY A 75 26.85 -3.24 -19.43
C GLY A 75 26.90 -1.75 -19.71
N ARG A 76 27.34 -0.99 -18.71
CA ARG A 76 27.45 0.45 -18.78
C ARG A 76 28.92 0.86 -18.84
N ILE A 77 29.33 1.51 -19.92
CA ILE A 77 30.73 1.83 -20.19
C ILE A 77 30.90 3.24 -20.77
N SER A 78 32.12 3.78 -20.69
CA SER A 78 32.50 5.06 -21.32
C SER A 78 32.24 5.01 -22.84
N ARG A 79 31.56 6.04 -23.40
CA ARG A 79 31.25 6.12 -24.83
C ARG A 79 32.49 6.00 -25.72
N TYR A 80 33.64 6.46 -25.23
CA TYR A 80 34.91 6.42 -25.95
C TYR A 80 35.43 5.00 -26.17
N LEU A 81 35.04 4.04 -25.33
CA LEU A 81 35.48 2.64 -25.41
C LEU A 81 34.60 1.79 -26.34
N VAL A 82 33.39 2.25 -26.68
CA VAL A 82 32.46 1.48 -27.50
C VAL A 82 33.04 1.18 -28.89
N LYS A 83 33.70 2.15 -29.54
CA LYS A 83 34.36 1.92 -30.84
C LYS A 83 35.51 0.93 -30.74
N ALA A 84 36.26 0.96 -29.64
CA ALA A 84 37.35 0.02 -29.41
C ALA A 84 36.81 -1.40 -29.19
N MET A 85 35.72 -1.55 -28.43
CA MET A 85 35.03 -2.84 -28.27
C MET A 85 34.44 -3.34 -29.60
N GLN A 86 33.84 -2.47 -30.40
CA GLN A 86 33.31 -2.82 -31.73
C GLN A 86 34.39 -3.30 -32.71
N SER A 87 35.63 -2.88 -32.50
CA SER A 87 36.79 -3.26 -33.34
C SER A 87 37.58 -4.44 -32.76
N ASP A 88 37.24 -4.90 -31.56
CA ASP A 88 37.92 -6.02 -30.91
C ASP A 88 37.29 -7.35 -31.34
N ASN A 89 38.13 -8.27 -31.84
CA ASN A 89 37.69 -9.53 -32.43
C ASN A 89 37.05 -10.50 -31.42
N VAL A 90 37.13 -10.23 -30.10
CA VAL A 90 36.47 -11.04 -29.07
C VAL A 90 34.95 -10.87 -29.04
N PHE A 91 34.43 -9.74 -29.54
CA PHE A 91 32.99 -9.48 -29.58
C PHE A 91 32.39 -9.90 -30.92
N GLU A 92 31.26 -10.59 -30.88
CA GLU A 92 30.45 -10.87 -32.08
C GLU A 92 29.74 -9.60 -32.54
N TYR A 93 29.23 -8.82 -31.57
CA TYR A 93 28.65 -7.51 -31.78
C TYR A 93 28.75 -6.68 -30.50
N VAL A 94 28.76 -5.36 -30.66
CA VAL A 94 28.65 -4.38 -29.56
C VAL A 94 27.77 -3.25 -30.05
N GLN A 95 26.63 -3.04 -29.39
CA GLN A 95 25.64 -2.06 -29.82
C GLN A 95 25.00 -1.32 -28.63
N PRO A 96 24.43 -0.12 -28.84
CA PRO A 96 23.68 0.56 -27.80
C PRO A 96 22.52 -0.31 -27.27
N ASN A 97 22.36 -0.36 -25.95
CA ASN A 97 21.18 -0.95 -25.33
C ASN A 97 20.02 0.03 -25.45
N ARG A 98 19.32 -0.02 -26.59
CA ARG A 98 18.21 0.89 -26.87
C ARG A 98 17.04 0.54 -25.96
N GLN A 99 16.53 1.53 -25.23
CA GLN A 99 15.24 1.39 -24.58
C GLN A 99 14.17 1.23 -25.65
N LEU A 100 13.41 0.15 -25.57
CA LEU A 100 12.22 -0.09 -26.38
C LEU A 100 11.01 0.27 -25.51
N ALA A 101 10.12 1.11 -26.03
CA ALA A 101 8.81 1.37 -25.43
C ALA A 101 7.77 0.48 -26.11
N ALA A 102 6.76 0.02 -25.35
CA ALA A 102 5.58 -0.58 -25.95
C ALA A 102 4.91 0.43 -26.91
N ALA A 103 4.38 -0.04 -28.03
CA ALA A 103 3.58 0.80 -28.92
C ALA A 103 2.36 1.30 -28.14
N THR A 104 2.31 2.59 -27.82
CA THR A 104 1.13 3.19 -27.17
C THR A 104 -0.09 2.94 -28.05
N ILE A 105 -1.14 2.36 -27.47
CA ILE A 105 -2.37 2.08 -28.19
C ILE A 105 -3.14 3.38 -28.34
N ILE A 106 -2.86 4.06 -29.44
CA ILE A 106 -3.56 5.26 -29.88
C ILE A 106 -4.65 4.80 -30.84
N THR A 107 -5.89 5.15 -30.55
CA THR A 107 -6.97 4.91 -31.50
C THR A 107 -6.89 5.87 -32.70
N ASN A 108 -7.36 5.42 -33.86
CA ASN A 108 -7.32 6.21 -35.10
C ASN A 108 -8.52 7.16 -35.28
N ASP A 109 -9.39 7.29 -34.27
CA ASP A 109 -10.61 8.10 -34.33
C ASP A 109 -10.28 9.61 -34.39
N PRO A 110 -10.90 10.41 -35.29
CA PRO A 110 -10.50 11.80 -35.56
C PRO A 110 -10.52 12.75 -34.35
N TYR A 111 -11.50 12.57 -33.46
CA TYR A 111 -11.69 13.41 -32.28
C TYR A 111 -11.02 12.87 -31.01
N PHE A 112 -10.37 11.71 -31.07
CA PHE A 112 -9.56 11.21 -29.96
C PHE A 112 -8.31 12.08 -29.77
N THR A 113 -7.88 12.22 -28.51
CA THR A 113 -6.63 12.90 -28.17
C THR A 113 -6.04 12.32 -26.90
N VAL A 114 -4.70 12.33 -26.83
CA VAL A 114 -3.93 12.06 -25.61
C VAL A 114 -3.54 13.35 -24.87
N ASP A 115 -3.88 14.51 -25.45
CA ASP A 115 -3.65 15.82 -24.85
C ASP A 115 -4.93 16.30 -24.15
N SER A 116 -4.88 16.33 -22.82
CA SER A 116 -6.02 16.72 -21.99
C SER A 116 -6.33 18.23 -21.99
N THR A 117 -5.62 19.03 -22.80
CA THR A 117 -5.86 20.47 -22.96
C THR A 117 -6.69 20.82 -24.21
N GLN A 118 -6.86 19.86 -25.14
CA GLN A 118 -7.61 20.04 -26.39
C GLN A 118 -9.11 19.86 -26.17
N ASP A 119 -9.76 20.89 -25.62
CA ASP A 119 -11.18 20.87 -25.23
C ASP A 119 -12.17 20.81 -26.42
N GLU A 120 -11.68 20.93 -27.65
CA GLU A 120 -12.35 20.65 -28.92
C GLU A 120 -12.26 19.18 -29.37
N LYS A 121 -11.61 18.34 -28.57
CA LYS A 121 -11.50 16.89 -28.76
C LYS A 121 -11.95 16.15 -27.49
N GLN A 122 -11.80 14.83 -27.45
CA GLN A 122 -12.10 14.01 -26.27
C GLN A 122 -11.06 14.16 -25.14
N TRP A 123 -10.77 15.40 -24.73
CA TRP A 123 -9.81 15.76 -23.67
C TRP A 123 -10.04 14.98 -22.37
N TYR A 124 -11.30 14.65 -22.08
CA TYR A 124 -11.72 13.97 -20.87
C TYR A 124 -11.10 12.56 -20.76
N LEU A 125 -10.92 11.85 -21.87
CA LEU A 125 -10.27 10.53 -21.90
C LEU A 125 -8.82 10.64 -21.43
N ALA A 126 -8.08 11.61 -21.96
CA ALA A 126 -6.71 11.88 -21.54
C ALA A 126 -6.64 12.39 -20.09
N ARG A 127 -7.59 13.22 -19.65
CA ARG A 127 -7.60 13.76 -18.28
C ARG A 127 -7.78 12.69 -17.22
N VAL A 128 -8.64 11.70 -17.46
CA VAL A 128 -8.88 10.58 -16.53
C VAL A 128 -8.01 9.36 -16.83
N LYS A 129 -6.99 9.49 -17.69
CA LYS A 129 -5.98 8.45 -17.96
C LYS A 129 -6.54 7.18 -18.60
N ILE A 130 -7.54 7.32 -19.47
CA ILE A 130 -8.07 6.19 -20.26
C ILE A 130 -7.04 5.60 -21.22
N PRO A 131 -6.29 6.39 -22.02
CA PRO A 131 -5.34 5.82 -22.97
C PRO A 131 -4.30 4.93 -22.29
N GLU A 132 -3.75 5.37 -21.16
CA GLU A 132 -2.80 4.58 -20.38
C GLU A 132 -3.48 3.36 -19.70
N ALA A 133 -4.73 3.50 -19.25
CA ALA A 133 -5.52 2.42 -18.68
C ALA A 133 -5.83 1.29 -19.67
N TRP A 134 -5.98 1.59 -20.97
CA TRP A 134 -6.23 0.60 -22.00
C TRP A 134 -5.10 -0.41 -22.19
N GLU A 135 -3.89 -0.10 -21.76
CA GLU A 135 -2.79 -1.06 -21.71
C GLU A 135 -3.06 -2.18 -20.67
N LEU A 136 -3.86 -1.90 -19.64
CA LEU A 136 -4.19 -2.83 -18.56
C LEU A 136 -5.54 -3.53 -18.78
N SER A 137 -6.57 -2.78 -19.21
CA SER A 137 -7.91 -3.30 -19.48
C SER A 137 -8.63 -2.43 -20.50
N ARG A 138 -9.32 -3.06 -21.45
CA ARG A 138 -10.15 -2.39 -22.48
C ARG A 138 -11.64 -2.62 -22.27
N GLY A 139 -12.01 -3.22 -21.14
CA GLY A 139 -13.35 -3.73 -20.89
C GLY A 139 -13.50 -5.18 -21.34
N SER A 140 -14.61 -5.79 -20.98
CA SER A 140 -14.91 -7.20 -21.28
C SER A 140 -16.39 -7.36 -21.58
N SER A 141 -16.72 -8.23 -22.54
CA SER A 141 -18.11 -8.59 -22.88
C SER A 141 -18.82 -9.40 -21.78
N ASN A 142 -18.10 -9.77 -20.72
CA ASN A 142 -18.66 -10.33 -19.49
C ASN A 142 -19.17 -9.25 -18.52
N VAL A 143 -18.87 -7.96 -18.78
CA VAL A 143 -19.34 -6.85 -17.95
C VAL A 143 -20.47 -6.10 -18.65
N THR A 144 -21.58 -5.96 -17.92
CA THR A 144 -22.79 -5.28 -18.38
C THR A 144 -23.03 -4.01 -17.57
N ILE A 145 -23.18 -2.88 -18.27
CA ILE A 145 -23.57 -1.59 -17.70
C ILE A 145 -25.00 -1.29 -18.15
N ALA A 146 -25.92 -1.13 -17.21
CA ALA A 146 -27.27 -0.67 -17.50
C ALA A 146 -27.34 0.87 -17.48
N VAL A 147 -27.97 1.43 -18.51
CA VAL A 147 -28.18 2.87 -18.67
C VAL A 147 -29.67 3.14 -18.50
N ILE A 148 -30.05 3.63 -17.31
CA ILE A 148 -31.43 3.99 -17.00
C ILE A 148 -31.64 5.46 -17.38
N ASP A 149 -32.26 5.69 -18.53
CA ASP A 149 -32.29 6.99 -19.21
C ASP A 149 -33.46 7.09 -20.22
N THR A 150 -33.33 7.89 -21.28
CA THR A 150 -34.35 8.08 -22.34
C THR A 150 -34.40 6.97 -23.39
N GLY A 151 -33.51 5.98 -23.32
CA GLY A 151 -33.31 4.95 -24.34
C GLY A 151 -31.95 5.10 -25.05
N ILE A 152 -31.67 4.26 -26.04
CA ILE A 152 -30.43 4.34 -26.84
C ILE A 152 -30.77 4.22 -28.33
N HIS A 153 -30.18 5.09 -29.15
CA HIS A 153 -30.17 4.98 -30.60
C HIS A 153 -29.09 3.98 -31.05
N ALA A 154 -29.40 2.68 -30.96
CA ALA A 154 -28.46 1.59 -31.20
C ALA A 154 -27.93 1.52 -32.65
N SER A 155 -28.65 2.07 -33.63
CA SER A 155 -28.16 2.16 -35.02
C SER A 155 -27.16 3.29 -35.26
N HIS A 156 -26.83 4.09 -34.24
CA HIS A 156 -25.78 5.10 -34.35
C HIS A 156 -24.45 4.45 -34.77
N ILE A 157 -23.71 5.08 -35.68
CA ILE A 157 -22.50 4.51 -36.28
C ILE A 157 -21.39 4.20 -35.27
N GLU A 158 -21.41 4.91 -34.15
CA GLU A 158 -20.51 4.72 -33.01
C GLU A 158 -21.03 3.71 -31.97
N LEU A 159 -22.21 3.09 -32.15
CA LEU A 159 -22.82 2.17 -31.17
C LEU A 159 -23.34 0.86 -31.79
N ASN A 160 -23.29 0.70 -33.10
CA ASN A 160 -23.95 -0.37 -33.85
C ASN A 160 -23.12 -1.66 -34.02
N ASP A 161 -22.23 -1.97 -33.08
CA ASP A 161 -21.31 -3.13 -33.15
C ASP A 161 -21.82 -4.38 -32.40
N GLY A 162 -23.09 -4.38 -31.97
CA GLY A 162 -23.68 -5.52 -31.26
C GLY A 162 -23.57 -5.45 -29.74
N ARG A 163 -22.93 -4.41 -29.17
CA ARG A 163 -22.78 -4.28 -27.71
C ARG A 163 -24.00 -3.69 -27.02
N ILE A 164 -24.96 -3.12 -27.76
CA ILE A 164 -26.26 -2.74 -27.22
C ILE A 164 -27.13 -3.99 -27.10
N ILE A 165 -27.23 -4.52 -25.89
CA ILE A 165 -27.95 -5.77 -25.64
C ILE A 165 -29.45 -5.52 -25.42
N GLU A 166 -30.19 -6.59 -25.18
CA GLU A 166 -31.59 -6.51 -24.77
C GLU A 166 -31.75 -5.63 -23.53
N GLY A 167 -32.82 -4.83 -23.53
CA GLY A 167 -33.13 -3.89 -22.47
C GLY A 167 -34.63 -3.82 -22.18
N TYR A 168 -35.06 -2.74 -21.54
CA TYR A 168 -36.43 -2.62 -21.08
C TYR A 168 -36.97 -1.19 -21.12
N ASP A 169 -38.19 -1.01 -21.63
CA ASP A 169 -38.94 0.23 -21.55
C ASP A 169 -39.92 0.14 -20.37
N THR A 170 -39.61 0.85 -19.28
CA THR A 170 -40.43 0.82 -18.05
C THR A 170 -41.69 1.65 -18.19
N ILE A 171 -41.78 2.54 -19.19
CA ILE A 171 -42.94 3.38 -19.46
C ILE A 171 -44.01 2.55 -20.18
N LYS A 172 -43.59 1.74 -21.15
CA LYS A 172 -44.48 0.85 -21.93
C LYS A 172 -44.59 -0.55 -21.36
N ASN A 173 -43.72 -0.91 -20.42
CA ASN A 173 -43.64 -2.23 -19.82
C ASN A 173 -43.37 -3.32 -20.87
N GLU A 174 -42.36 -3.09 -21.72
CA GLU A 174 -41.98 -3.97 -22.83
C GLU A 174 -40.46 -4.15 -22.93
N THR A 175 -40.02 -5.30 -23.43
CA THR A 175 -38.61 -5.57 -23.73
C THR A 175 -38.17 -4.75 -24.94
N ILE A 176 -36.99 -4.15 -24.85
CA ILE A 176 -36.30 -3.50 -25.96
C ILE A 176 -35.38 -4.56 -26.60
N PRO A 177 -35.64 -5.03 -27.83
CA PRO A 177 -34.77 -6.02 -28.48
C PRO A 177 -33.33 -5.52 -28.60
N ALA A 178 -32.36 -6.43 -28.55
CA ALA A 178 -30.95 -6.09 -28.75
C ALA A 178 -30.74 -5.36 -30.08
N ASN A 179 -29.87 -4.34 -30.06
CA ASN A 179 -29.56 -3.47 -31.20
C ASN A 179 -30.76 -2.71 -31.81
N SER A 180 -31.88 -2.60 -31.08
CA SER A 180 -33.02 -1.78 -31.50
C SER A 180 -32.94 -0.36 -30.95
N ASN A 181 -33.52 0.58 -31.69
CA ASN A 181 -33.59 1.98 -31.26
C ASN A 181 -34.74 2.16 -30.26
N SER A 182 -34.43 2.77 -29.12
CA SER A 182 -35.41 3.11 -28.08
C SER A 182 -35.38 4.58 -27.66
N ASP A 183 -34.38 5.35 -28.08
CA ASP A 183 -34.25 6.76 -27.72
C ASP A 183 -35.13 7.65 -28.60
N ASP A 184 -35.92 8.51 -27.96
CA ASP A 184 -36.77 9.53 -28.56
C ASP A 184 -36.41 10.96 -28.07
N ASN A 185 -35.35 11.09 -27.29
CA ASN A 185 -34.85 12.35 -26.74
C ASN A 185 -33.40 12.64 -27.16
N GLY A 186 -32.52 11.66 -26.99
CA GLY A 186 -31.09 11.74 -27.32
C GLY A 186 -30.14 11.76 -26.13
N HIS A 187 -30.63 12.01 -24.91
CA HIS A 187 -29.79 12.04 -23.71
C HIS A 187 -29.15 10.66 -23.42
N GLY A 188 -29.94 9.59 -23.42
CA GLY A 188 -29.42 8.24 -23.20
C GLY A 188 -28.44 7.78 -24.29
N THR A 189 -28.65 8.19 -25.54
CA THR A 189 -27.67 7.99 -26.63
C THR A 189 -26.34 8.68 -26.32
N ALA A 190 -26.36 9.91 -25.81
CA ALA A 190 -25.14 10.65 -25.44
C ALA A 190 -24.39 9.98 -24.28
N VAL A 191 -25.13 9.45 -23.28
CA VAL A 191 -24.56 8.68 -22.16
C VAL A 191 -23.90 7.38 -22.67
N ALA A 192 -24.55 6.66 -23.58
CA ALA A 192 -24.02 5.43 -24.16
C ALA A 192 -22.71 5.66 -24.95
N GLY A 193 -22.61 6.77 -25.69
CA GLY A 193 -21.39 7.16 -26.40
C GLY A 193 -20.19 7.34 -25.48
N VAL A 194 -20.36 7.98 -24.33
CA VAL A 194 -19.29 8.14 -23.33
C VAL A 194 -18.85 6.77 -22.80
N ILE A 195 -19.81 5.88 -22.52
CA ILE A 195 -19.53 4.55 -21.98
C ILE A 195 -18.73 3.71 -22.98
N GLY A 196 -19.14 3.70 -24.25
CA GLY A 196 -18.65 2.70 -25.18
C GLY A 196 -18.88 3.00 -26.65
N ALA A 197 -18.73 4.25 -27.13
CA ALA A 197 -18.54 4.49 -28.55
C ALA A 197 -17.42 3.60 -29.15
N ILE A 198 -17.61 3.11 -30.37
CA ILE A 198 -16.73 2.12 -31.02
C ILE A 198 -15.35 2.75 -31.30
N PRO A 199 -14.28 2.31 -30.63
CA PRO A 199 -12.95 2.81 -30.91
C PRO A 199 -12.38 2.16 -32.19
N ASN A 200 -11.37 2.80 -32.77
CA ASN A 200 -10.56 2.29 -33.88
C ASN A 200 -11.35 2.05 -35.18
N ASN A 201 -12.50 2.70 -35.33
CA ASN A 201 -13.32 2.57 -36.56
C ASN A 201 -12.93 3.62 -37.61
N GLY A 202 -11.99 4.52 -37.29
CA GLY A 202 -11.51 5.60 -38.15
C GLY A 202 -12.53 6.73 -38.32
N ARG A 203 -13.51 6.83 -37.42
CA ARG A 203 -14.64 7.77 -37.46
C ARG A 203 -14.86 8.34 -36.06
N GLY A 204 -15.56 9.47 -36.00
CA GLY A 204 -16.04 10.07 -34.75
C GLY A 204 -15.09 9.99 -33.55
N ILE A 205 -15.51 9.22 -32.54
CA ILE A 205 -15.05 9.26 -31.17
C ILE A 205 -14.82 7.85 -30.61
N ALA A 206 -14.10 7.73 -29.51
CA ALA A 206 -13.97 6.49 -28.74
C ALA A 206 -14.70 6.58 -27.40
N GLY A 207 -15.41 5.52 -26.99
CA GLY A 207 -15.94 5.41 -25.64
C GLY A 207 -14.86 4.98 -24.65
N VAL A 208 -15.14 5.08 -23.35
CA VAL A 208 -14.21 4.64 -22.31
C VAL A 208 -13.92 3.13 -22.37
N ASN A 209 -14.92 2.31 -22.71
CA ASN A 209 -14.78 0.86 -22.89
C ASN A 209 -14.89 0.44 -24.36
N GLN A 210 -14.14 -0.60 -24.73
CA GLN A 210 -14.12 -1.14 -26.09
C GLN A 210 -14.97 -2.39 -26.26
N SER A 211 -15.36 -3.08 -25.18
CA SER A 211 -15.98 -4.43 -25.29
C SER A 211 -17.12 -4.71 -24.32
N VAL A 212 -17.49 -3.77 -23.44
CA VAL A 212 -18.57 -3.97 -22.46
C VAL A 212 -19.94 -4.03 -23.13
N LYS A 213 -20.87 -4.76 -22.52
CA LYS A 213 -22.28 -4.74 -22.92
C LYS A 213 -22.98 -3.53 -22.31
N ILE A 214 -23.82 -2.87 -23.09
CA ILE A 214 -24.63 -1.73 -22.66
C ILE A 214 -26.10 -2.15 -22.73
N MET A 215 -26.79 -2.11 -21.60
CA MET A 215 -28.19 -2.49 -21.46
C MET A 215 -29.07 -1.23 -21.40
N PRO A 216 -29.89 -0.95 -22.44
CA PRO A 216 -30.76 0.22 -22.43
C PRO A 216 -31.96 0.00 -21.50
N ILE A 217 -32.17 0.90 -20.54
CA ILE A 217 -33.38 0.91 -19.71
C ILE A 217 -34.06 2.26 -19.91
N LYS A 218 -35.12 2.30 -20.70
CA LYS A 218 -35.88 3.52 -20.95
C LYS A 218 -36.83 3.77 -19.77
N ALA A 219 -36.52 4.77 -18.96
CA ALA A 219 -37.32 5.23 -17.83
C ALA A 219 -37.73 6.71 -17.93
N LEU A 220 -37.21 7.42 -18.94
CA LEU A 220 -37.53 8.81 -19.23
C LEU A 220 -38.25 8.94 -20.59
N HIS A 221 -39.22 9.84 -20.64
CA HIS A 221 -40.00 10.20 -21.83
C HIS A 221 -39.18 11.07 -22.79
N ALA A 222 -39.75 11.35 -23.98
CA ALA A 222 -39.13 12.19 -25.02
C ALA A 222 -38.79 13.62 -24.56
N ASP A 223 -39.45 14.14 -23.52
CA ASP A 223 -39.15 15.45 -22.91
C ASP A 223 -38.08 15.37 -21.80
N GLY A 224 -37.51 14.19 -21.55
CA GLY A 224 -36.51 13.94 -20.52
C GLY A 224 -37.09 13.77 -19.11
N THR A 225 -38.42 13.79 -18.95
CA THR A 225 -39.06 13.59 -17.65
C THR A 225 -39.32 12.10 -17.38
N GLY A 226 -39.40 11.71 -16.11
CA GLY A 226 -39.74 10.34 -15.72
C GLY A 226 -40.25 10.28 -14.30
N THR A 227 -40.80 9.13 -13.91
CA THR A 227 -41.36 8.94 -12.58
C THR A 227 -40.43 8.12 -11.69
N VAL A 228 -40.52 8.32 -10.38
CA VAL A 228 -39.83 7.50 -9.38
C VAL A 228 -40.12 6.00 -9.60
N ALA A 229 -41.36 5.65 -9.91
CA ALA A 229 -41.78 4.27 -10.15
C ALA A 229 -41.08 3.66 -11.39
N ALA A 230 -41.00 4.42 -12.49
CA ALA A 230 -40.33 3.99 -13.72
C ALA A 230 -38.82 3.77 -13.51
N VAL A 231 -38.15 4.67 -12.77
CA VAL A 231 -36.73 4.54 -12.43
C VAL A 231 -36.49 3.36 -11.49
N ALA A 232 -37.29 3.22 -10.43
CA ALA A 232 -37.19 2.12 -9.47
C ALA A 232 -37.40 0.76 -10.15
N ALA A 233 -38.40 0.64 -11.02
CA ALA A 233 -38.64 -0.57 -11.82
C ALA A 233 -37.44 -0.88 -12.74
N GLY A 234 -36.85 0.15 -13.36
CA GLY A 234 -35.66 0.00 -14.19
C GLY A 234 -34.44 -0.51 -13.43
N ILE A 235 -34.22 -0.02 -12.19
CA ILE A 235 -33.12 -0.47 -11.32
C ILE A 235 -33.27 -1.96 -10.99
N VAL A 236 -34.49 -2.37 -10.60
CA VAL A 236 -34.78 -3.78 -10.27
C VAL A 236 -34.61 -4.66 -11.51
N TRP A 237 -35.21 -4.27 -12.64
CA TRP A 237 -35.13 -5.05 -13.88
C TRP A 237 -33.68 -5.22 -14.34
N ALA A 238 -32.88 -4.15 -14.36
CA ALA A 238 -31.48 -4.22 -14.74
C ALA A 238 -30.68 -5.19 -13.85
N SER A 239 -30.93 -5.14 -12.54
CA SER A 239 -30.30 -6.04 -11.57
C SER A 239 -30.66 -7.50 -11.86
N ASP A 240 -31.93 -7.78 -12.16
CA ASP A 240 -32.46 -9.11 -12.49
C ASP A 240 -31.92 -9.68 -13.80
N HIS A 241 -31.52 -8.82 -14.73
CA HIS A 241 -31.04 -9.20 -16.05
C HIS A 241 -29.50 -9.13 -16.16
N GLY A 242 -28.80 -9.13 -15.03
CA GLY A 242 -27.35 -9.32 -14.99
C GLY A 242 -26.53 -8.06 -15.21
N ALA A 243 -27.11 -6.87 -15.04
CA ALA A 243 -26.32 -5.65 -14.92
C ALA A 243 -25.39 -5.75 -13.70
N GLN A 244 -24.13 -5.38 -13.88
CA GLN A 244 -23.15 -5.32 -12.79
C GLN A 244 -22.92 -3.89 -12.31
N ILE A 245 -23.21 -2.92 -13.17
CA ILE A 245 -23.13 -1.49 -12.92
C ILE A 245 -24.41 -0.84 -13.47
N ILE A 246 -25.02 0.04 -12.69
CA ILE A 246 -26.17 0.85 -13.10
C ILE A 246 -25.74 2.31 -13.14
N ASN A 247 -25.93 2.94 -14.30
CA ASN A 247 -25.69 4.36 -14.51
C ASN A 247 -27.00 5.14 -14.43
N LEU A 248 -27.10 6.03 -13.43
CA LEU A 248 -28.21 6.96 -13.22
C LEU A 248 -27.75 8.38 -13.58
N SER A 249 -27.75 8.70 -14.88
CA SER A 249 -27.45 10.04 -15.40
C SER A 249 -28.64 11.01 -15.28
N LEU A 250 -29.42 10.86 -14.21
CA LEU A 250 -30.66 11.57 -13.96
C LEU A 250 -30.72 12.07 -12.51
N GLY A 251 -31.59 13.05 -12.26
CA GLY A 251 -31.80 13.64 -10.94
C GLY A 251 -32.26 15.09 -11.07
N GLY A 252 -33.02 15.58 -10.09
CA GLY A 252 -33.54 16.95 -10.14
C GLY A 252 -34.61 17.24 -9.08
N PRO A 253 -35.13 18.48 -9.04
CA PRO A 253 -36.21 18.86 -8.14
C PRO A 253 -37.46 18.01 -8.44
N GLY A 254 -38.12 17.51 -7.39
CA GLY A 254 -39.32 16.67 -7.50
C GLY A 254 -39.09 15.18 -7.17
N PHE A 255 -37.83 14.72 -7.14
CA PHE A 255 -37.47 13.45 -6.51
C PHE A 255 -37.26 13.68 -5.00
N GLY A 256 -37.95 12.91 -4.17
CA GLY A 256 -37.82 12.96 -2.70
C GLY A 256 -37.05 11.76 -2.16
N ALA A 257 -36.98 11.65 -0.84
CA ALA A 257 -36.52 10.43 -0.17
C ALA A 257 -37.59 9.32 -0.28
N ASP A 258 -37.90 8.92 -1.51
CA ASP A 258 -38.98 7.99 -1.82
C ASP A 258 -38.60 6.57 -1.44
N ALA A 259 -39.45 5.90 -0.63
CA ALA A 259 -39.20 4.55 -0.17
C ALA A 259 -39.04 3.55 -1.34
N ALA A 260 -39.79 3.73 -2.43
CA ALA A 260 -39.70 2.87 -3.61
C ALA A 260 -38.32 2.93 -4.27
N LEU A 261 -37.75 4.14 -4.40
CA LEU A 261 -36.43 4.35 -4.97
C LEU A 261 -35.32 3.80 -4.06
N ASN A 262 -35.39 4.12 -2.77
CA ASN A 262 -34.46 3.59 -1.76
C ASN A 262 -34.46 2.06 -1.74
N ASN A 263 -35.65 1.44 -1.77
CA ASN A 263 -35.77 -0.03 -1.79
C ASN A 263 -35.18 -0.63 -3.06
N ALA A 264 -35.38 -0.01 -4.22
CA ALA A 264 -34.79 -0.47 -5.48
C ALA A 264 -33.26 -0.37 -5.48
N ILE A 265 -32.71 0.71 -4.93
CA ILE A 265 -31.26 0.89 -4.77
C ILE A 265 -30.68 -0.14 -3.80
N SER A 266 -31.31 -0.33 -2.64
CA SER A 266 -30.90 -1.38 -1.69
C SER A 266 -31.00 -2.77 -2.30
N TYR A 267 -32.02 -3.04 -3.11
CA TYR A 267 -32.17 -4.30 -3.83
C TYR A 267 -30.99 -4.55 -4.78
N ALA A 268 -30.69 -3.58 -5.66
CA ALA A 268 -29.56 -3.67 -6.59
C ALA A 268 -28.23 -3.83 -5.85
N PHE A 269 -28.00 -3.03 -4.81
CA PHE A 269 -26.79 -3.08 -4.00
C PHE A 269 -26.59 -4.46 -3.34
N ASN A 270 -27.64 -5.03 -2.75
CA ASN A 270 -27.59 -6.35 -2.11
C ASN A 270 -27.36 -7.50 -3.11
N ARG A 271 -27.60 -7.27 -4.41
CA ARG A 271 -27.26 -8.21 -5.48
C ARG A 271 -25.86 -8.00 -6.07
N GLY A 272 -25.05 -7.14 -5.43
CA GLY A 272 -23.67 -6.88 -5.85
C GLY A 272 -23.55 -5.95 -7.05
N VAL A 273 -24.60 -5.16 -7.35
CA VAL A 273 -24.58 -4.16 -8.42
C VAL A 273 -24.01 -2.85 -7.87
N LEU A 274 -23.10 -2.21 -8.61
CA LEU A 274 -22.64 -0.86 -8.31
C LEU A 274 -23.60 0.16 -8.92
N ILE A 275 -24.18 1.03 -8.10
CA ILE A 275 -25.03 2.14 -8.56
C ILE A 275 -24.18 3.42 -8.64
N VAL A 276 -24.21 4.11 -9.78
CA VAL A 276 -23.48 5.37 -10.00
C VAL A 276 -24.48 6.45 -10.39
N SER A 277 -24.48 7.59 -9.71
CA SER A 277 -25.49 8.64 -9.88
C SER A 277 -24.92 10.04 -10.04
N ALA A 278 -25.55 10.83 -10.91
CA ALA A 278 -25.21 12.23 -11.14
C ALA A 278 -25.56 13.12 -9.94
N ALA A 279 -24.70 14.11 -9.63
CA ALA A 279 -24.97 15.08 -8.56
C ALA A 279 -26.12 16.06 -8.86
N GLY A 280 -26.51 16.16 -10.14
CA GLY A 280 -27.51 17.12 -10.59
C GLY A 280 -26.90 18.46 -10.99
N ASN A 281 -27.65 19.19 -11.80
CA ASN A 281 -27.23 20.47 -12.37
C ASN A 281 -28.18 21.56 -11.88
N ASP A 282 -27.65 22.65 -11.36
CA ASP A 282 -28.45 23.78 -10.92
C ASP A 282 -28.74 24.76 -12.07
N LEU A 283 -29.97 25.28 -12.12
CA LEU A 283 -30.44 26.16 -13.20
C LEU A 283 -29.79 27.56 -13.18
N ALA A 284 -29.24 27.99 -12.04
CA ALA A 284 -28.55 29.27 -11.93
C ALA A 284 -27.07 29.20 -12.38
N ASP A 285 -26.60 28.03 -12.85
CA ASP A 285 -25.21 27.76 -13.25
C ASP A 285 -24.21 28.11 -12.14
N GLN A 286 -24.55 27.83 -10.87
CA GLN A 286 -23.63 27.97 -9.73
C GLN A 286 -23.47 26.66 -8.94
N GLY A 287 -24.41 25.73 -9.11
CA GLY A 287 -24.46 24.49 -8.36
C GLY A 287 -25.03 24.70 -6.96
N SER A 288 -25.79 23.72 -6.47
CA SER A 288 -26.35 23.71 -5.12
C SER A 288 -25.55 22.79 -4.18
N ASN A 289 -25.50 23.16 -2.90
CA ASN A 289 -24.92 22.32 -1.86
C ASN A 289 -25.93 21.25 -1.42
N LEU A 290 -25.66 19.99 -1.78
CA LEU A 290 -26.49 18.82 -1.50
C LEU A 290 -26.62 18.52 0.01
N ASP A 291 -25.70 19.00 0.84
CA ASP A 291 -25.79 18.84 2.30
C ASP A 291 -26.95 19.66 2.89
N THR A 292 -27.37 20.71 2.19
CA THR A 292 -28.49 21.58 2.59
C THR A 292 -29.74 21.39 1.72
N LYS A 293 -29.54 20.99 0.46
CA LYS A 293 -30.59 20.78 -0.54
C LYS A 293 -30.33 19.45 -1.26
N PRO A 294 -30.60 18.31 -0.61
CA PRO A 294 -30.33 17.00 -1.18
C PRO A 294 -31.13 16.77 -2.46
N VAL A 295 -30.53 16.06 -3.40
CA VAL A 295 -31.13 15.63 -4.66
C VAL A 295 -31.06 14.12 -4.73
N TYR A 296 -32.05 13.50 -5.35
CA TYR A 296 -32.16 12.05 -5.49
C TYR A 296 -32.14 11.68 -6.99
N PRO A 297 -31.55 10.53 -7.39
CA PRO A 297 -31.16 9.40 -6.55
C PRO A 297 -29.80 9.50 -5.85
N ILE A 298 -28.94 10.48 -6.13
CA ILE A 298 -27.58 10.52 -5.57
C ILE A 298 -27.51 10.43 -4.04
N CYS A 299 -28.44 11.09 -3.32
CA CYS A 299 -28.53 11.00 -1.86
C CYS A 299 -29.38 9.82 -1.34
N SER A 300 -29.81 8.88 -2.19
CA SER A 300 -30.64 7.72 -1.84
C SER A 300 -29.80 6.55 -1.32
N ASP A 301 -29.00 6.77 -0.27
CA ASP A 301 -28.11 5.74 0.24
C ASP A 301 -28.39 5.32 1.69
N LEU A 302 -29.33 5.99 2.37
CA LEU A 302 -29.70 5.75 3.77
C LEU A 302 -28.48 5.71 4.73
N GLY A 303 -27.41 6.44 4.41
CA GLY A 303 -26.14 6.42 5.15
C GLY A 303 -25.31 5.14 4.98
N SER A 304 -25.72 4.25 4.07
CA SER A 304 -25.08 2.95 3.80
C SER A 304 -24.13 2.99 2.60
N ASN A 305 -23.85 4.17 2.01
CA ASN A 305 -22.91 4.35 0.91
C ASN A 305 -23.20 3.44 -0.31
N MET A 306 -24.48 3.19 -0.60
CA MET A 306 -24.93 2.29 -1.67
C MET A 306 -24.82 2.92 -3.07
N VAL A 307 -24.81 4.25 -3.15
CA VAL A 307 -24.76 5.01 -4.40
C VAL A 307 -23.41 5.70 -4.50
N LEU A 308 -22.71 5.53 -5.63
CA LEU A 308 -21.50 6.27 -5.94
C LEU A 308 -21.85 7.60 -6.62
N GLY A 309 -21.78 8.69 -5.87
CA GLY A 309 -22.17 10.02 -6.36
C GLY A 309 -21.08 10.75 -7.15
N VAL A 310 -21.47 11.38 -8.27
CA VAL A 310 -20.52 11.97 -9.23
C VAL A 310 -20.80 13.46 -9.48
N ALA A 311 -19.83 14.31 -9.09
CA ALA A 311 -19.79 15.73 -9.47
C ALA A 311 -19.05 15.94 -10.81
N ALA A 312 -19.34 17.07 -11.48
CA ALA A 312 -18.75 17.42 -12.77
C ALA A 312 -17.62 18.45 -12.63
N THR A 313 -16.54 18.24 -13.39
CA THR A 313 -15.44 19.21 -13.55
C THR A 313 -15.32 19.70 -14.99
N ASP A 314 -14.59 20.81 -15.16
CA ASP A 314 -14.17 21.32 -16.46
C ASP A 314 -12.74 20.90 -16.83
N VAL A 315 -12.27 21.37 -17.99
CA VAL A 315 -10.92 21.08 -18.52
C VAL A 315 -9.78 21.56 -17.60
N SER A 316 -10.05 22.46 -16.67
CA SER A 316 -9.07 22.94 -15.69
C SER A 316 -9.20 22.25 -14.33
N ASP A 317 -9.96 21.14 -14.25
CA ASP A 317 -10.30 20.44 -13.01
C ASP A 317 -11.07 21.27 -11.98
N ARG A 318 -11.63 22.40 -12.41
CA ARG A 318 -12.52 23.18 -11.56
C ARG A 318 -13.89 22.54 -11.57
N LYS A 319 -14.61 22.63 -10.45
CA LYS A 319 -16.04 22.28 -10.38
C LYS A 319 -16.72 23.00 -11.53
N ALA A 320 -17.43 22.24 -12.37
CA ALA A 320 -18.25 22.86 -13.39
C ALA A 320 -19.29 23.75 -12.69
N ASN A 321 -19.50 24.96 -13.22
CA ASN A 321 -20.34 25.97 -12.59
C ASN A 321 -21.72 25.41 -12.20
N PHE A 322 -22.44 24.77 -13.12
CA PHE A 322 -23.71 24.08 -12.85
C PHE A 322 -23.67 22.90 -11.86
N SER A 323 -22.51 22.28 -11.60
CA SER A 323 -22.45 21.03 -10.82
C SER A 323 -22.84 21.27 -9.37
N ASN A 324 -23.79 20.48 -8.88
CA ASN A 324 -23.99 20.35 -7.43
C ASN A 324 -22.76 19.73 -6.76
N PHE A 325 -22.64 19.96 -5.46
CA PHE A 325 -21.51 19.56 -4.61
C PHE A 325 -21.99 19.25 -3.19
N GLY A 326 -21.21 18.54 -2.38
CA GLY A 326 -21.63 18.13 -1.04
C GLY A 326 -20.65 17.14 -0.42
N ILE A 327 -20.62 17.02 0.90
CA ILE A 327 -19.78 16.00 1.57
C ILE A 327 -20.50 14.66 1.72
N ASN A 328 -21.83 14.67 1.81
CA ASN A 328 -22.58 13.46 2.20
C ASN A 328 -22.90 12.54 1.02
N CYS A 329 -23.22 13.09 -0.15
CA CYS A 329 -23.69 12.29 -1.30
C CYS A 329 -22.72 12.28 -2.48
N VAL A 330 -21.71 13.16 -2.51
CA VAL A 330 -20.71 13.20 -3.60
C VAL A 330 -19.47 12.44 -3.18
N ASP A 331 -19.13 11.42 -3.95
CA ASP A 331 -18.05 10.50 -3.64
C ASP A 331 -16.79 10.74 -4.47
N VAL A 332 -16.98 11.09 -5.74
CA VAL A 332 -15.92 11.39 -6.70
C VAL A 332 -16.36 12.51 -7.64
N SER A 333 -15.41 13.02 -8.41
CA SER A 333 -15.69 13.90 -9.54
C SER A 333 -15.12 13.35 -10.85
N ALA A 334 -15.71 13.76 -11.97
CA ALA A 334 -15.24 13.43 -13.29
C ALA A 334 -15.49 14.61 -14.26
N PRO A 335 -14.78 14.68 -15.40
CA PRO A 335 -15.09 15.63 -16.47
C PRO A 335 -16.57 15.62 -16.86
N GLY A 336 -17.23 16.78 -16.84
CA GLY A 336 -18.64 16.89 -17.21
C GLY A 336 -19.00 18.15 -18.00
N LYS A 337 -18.04 19.05 -18.26
CA LYS A 337 -18.26 20.26 -19.08
C LYS A 337 -17.61 20.08 -20.45
N LYS A 338 -18.35 20.40 -21.52
CA LYS A 338 -17.89 20.31 -22.91
C LYS A 338 -17.35 18.91 -23.25
N ILE A 339 -18.19 17.90 -23.03
CA ILE A 339 -17.90 16.50 -23.33
C ILE A 339 -18.42 16.18 -24.72
N LEU A 340 -17.50 15.82 -25.63
CA LEU A 340 -17.84 15.35 -26.96
C LEU A 340 -18.31 13.89 -26.90
N THR A 341 -19.55 13.65 -27.36
CA THR A 341 -20.17 12.32 -27.37
C THR A 341 -21.18 12.20 -28.53
N THR A 342 -21.77 11.02 -28.70
CA THR A 342 -22.86 10.74 -29.65
C THR A 342 -24.11 11.55 -29.33
N ALA A 343 -24.96 11.74 -30.33
CA ALA A 343 -26.26 12.36 -30.17
C ALA A 343 -27.30 11.66 -31.04
N TYR A 344 -28.55 11.99 -30.80
CA TYR A 344 -29.66 11.54 -31.62
C TYR A 344 -30.35 12.75 -32.24
N LEU A 345 -30.45 12.74 -33.58
CA LEU A 345 -31.34 13.63 -34.33
C LEU A 345 -32.20 12.75 -35.23
N PRO A 346 -33.53 12.66 -34.99
CA PRO A 346 -34.42 11.82 -35.80
C PRO A 346 -34.38 12.14 -37.31
N SER A 347 -34.02 13.38 -37.65
CA SER A 347 -33.95 13.87 -39.02
C SER A 347 -32.61 13.62 -39.71
N ASP A 348 -31.60 13.08 -39.03
CA ASP A 348 -30.30 12.79 -39.64
C ASP A 348 -30.25 11.36 -40.24
N PRO A 349 -30.19 11.22 -41.57
CA PRO A 349 -30.12 9.91 -42.21
C PRO A 349 -28.75 9.22 -42.05
N ALA A 350 -27.71 9.93 -41.61
CA ALA A 350 -26.36 9.39 -41.49
C ALA A 350 -26.10 8.67 -40.16
N ASN A 351 -26.98 8.85 -39.16
CA ASN A 351 -26.87 8.24 -37.83
C ASN A 351 -25.48 8.45 -37.17
N ASN A 352 -24.85 9.60 -37.40
CA ASN A 352 -23.46 9.87 -36.99
C ASN A 352 -23.29 11.20 -36.24
N VAL A 353 -24.38 11.73 -35.68
CA VAL A 353 -24.39 13.01 -34.99
C VAL A 353 -23.54 12.96 -33.73
N LEU A 354 -22.66 13.95 -33.58
CA LEU A 354 -21.92 14.20 -32.36
C LEU A 354 -22.34 15.54 -31.74
N ILE A 355 -22.25 15.64 -30.42
CA ILE A 355 -22.57 16.86 -29.67
C ILE A 355 -21.52 17.15 -28.60
N TYR A 356 -21.31 18.42 -28.29
CA TYR A 356 -20.68 18.85 -27.04
C TYR A 356 -21.76 19.05 -25.98
N GLY A 357 -21.87 18.10 -25.06
CA GLY A 357 -22.77 18.21 -23.92
C GLY A 357 -22.08 18.74 -22.67
N SER A 358 -22.86 19.27 -21.73
CA SER A 358 -22.37 19.64 -20.40
C SER A 358 -23.40 19.22 -19.34
N GLY A 359 -22.94 18.49 -18.33
CA GLY A 359 -23.77 18.03 -17.23
C GLY A 359 -23.07 16.98 -16.37
N THR A 360 -23.49 16.88 -15.11
CA THR A 360 -23.15 15.73 -14.24
C THR A 360 -23.63 14.40 -14.84
N SER A 361 -24.65 14.43 -15.70
CA SER A 361 -25.11 13.30 -16.50
C SER A 361 -24.08 12.77 -17.50
N LEU A 362 -23.07 13.56 -17.90
CA LEU A 362 -21.95 13.12 -18.75
C LEU A 362 -20.68 12.79 -17.94
N ALA A 363 -20.56 13.27 -16.71
CA ALA A 363 -19.52 12.85 -15.77
C ALA A 363 -19.78 11.42 -15.25
N THR A 364 -21.04 11.12 -14.92
CA THR A 364 -21.51 9.83 -14.39
C THR A 364 -21.13 8.63 -15.28
N PRO A 365 -21.34 8.64 -16.61
CA PRO A 365 -20.96 7.53 -17.47
C PRO A 365 -19.46 7.30 -17.55
N ILE A 366 -18.61 8.32 -17.36
CA ILE A 366 -17.16 8.13 -17.29
C ILE A 366 -16.81 7.27 -16.07
N VAL A 367 -17.44 7.55 -14.92
CA VAL A 367 -17.22 6.77 -13.68
C VAL A 367 -17.79 5.35 -13.82
N SER A 368 -19.02 5.20 -14.34
CA SER A 368 -19.63 3.90 -14.62
C SER A 368 -18.76 3.05 -15.55
N ALA A 369 -18.20 3.68 -16.59
CA ALA A 369 -17.34 3.01 -17.54
C ALA A 369 -15.96 2.67 -16.95
N MET A 370 -15.37 3.54 -16.12
CA MET A 370 -14.14 3.22 -15.39
C MET A 370 -14.34 2.05 -14.43
N ALA A 371 -15.48 1.98 -13.74
CA ALA A 371 -15.86 0.85 -12.90
C ALA A 371 -15.90 -0.46 -13.70
N ALA A 372 -16.40 -0.42 -14.94
CA ALA A 372 -16.44 -1.57 -15.82
C ALA A 372 -15.04 -2.00 -16.31
N LEU A 373 -14.12 -1.06 -16.56
CA LEU A 373 -12.73 -1.37 -16.87
C LEU A 373 -12.07 -2.14 -15.71
N VAL A 374 -12.24 -1.65 -14.48
CA VAL A 374 -11.72 -2.29 -13.26
C VAL A 374 -12.35 -3.67 -13.05
N LYS A 375 -13.67 -3.79 -13.15
CA LYS A 375 -14.36 -5.08 -13.03
C LYS A 375 -13.96 -6.06 -14.14
N SER A 376 -13.62 -5.57 -15.32
CA SER A 376 -13.11 -6.41 -16.42
C SER A 376 -11.72 -6.97 -16.11
N ALA A 377 -10.85 -6.19 -15.46
CA ALA A 377 -9.53 -6.65 -15.01
C ALA A 377 -9.61 -7.56 -13.77
N SER A 378 -10.60 -7.32 -12.91
CA SER A 378 -10.82 -8.02 -11.64
C SER A 378 -12.28 -8.47 -11.50
N PRO A 379 -12.70 -9.54 -12.19
CA PRO A 379 -14.12 -9.94 -12.30
C PRO A 379 -14.82 -10.26 -10.98
N ASN A 380 -14.05 -10.72 -9.98
CA ASN A 380 -14.56 -11.19 -8.69
C ASN A 380 -14.79 -10.08 -7.67
N LEU A 381 -14.46 -8.82 -7.98
CA LEU A 381 -14.73 -7.71 -7.05
C LEU A 381 -16.22 -7.59 -6.78
N SER A 382 -16.59 -7.51 -5.50
CA SER A 382 -17.90 -7.06 -5.06
C SER A 382 -18.12 -5.59 -5.44
N ASN A 383 -19.37 -5.12 -5.41
CA ASN A 383 -19.69 -3.70 -5.59
C ASN A 383 -19.02 -2.79 -4.55
N VAL A 384 -18.89 -3.26 -3.30
CA VAL A 384 -18.21 -2.51 -2.22
C VAL A 384 -16.72 -2.39 -2.51
N GLU A 385 -16.05 -3.49 -2.85
CA GLU A 385 -14.62 -3.44 -3.19
C GLU A 385 -14.38 -2.61 -4.45
N LEU A 386 -15.24 -2.76 -5.47
CA LEU A 386 -15.18 -1.95 -6.68
C LEU A 386 -15.32 -0.45 -6.35
N ARG A 387 -16.33 -0.06 -5.55
CA ARG A 387 -16.48 1.32 -5.07
C ARG A 387 -15.22 1.81 -4.38
N ASN A 388 -14.66 1.02 -3.48
CA ASN A 388 -13.44 1.39 -2.73
C ASN A 388 -12.22 1.56 -3.66
N VAL A 389 -12.10 0.75 -4.72
CA VAL A 389 -11.06 0.95 -5.75
C VAL A 389 -11.23 2.30 -6.45
N LEU A 390 -12.45 2.69 -6.80
CA LEU A 390 -12.69 3.98 -7.47
C LEU A 390 -12.38 5.16 -6.54
N LEU A 391 -12.80 5.08 -5.28
CA LEU A 391 -12.58 6.14 -4.28
C LEU A 391 -11.11 6.41 -3.97
N ARG A 392 -10.27 5.36 -3.93
CA ARG A 392 -8.85 5.48 -3.62
C ARG A 392 -7.99 5.86 -4.83
N SER A 393 -8.55 5.77 -6.03
CA SER A 393 -7.82 5.95 -7.29
C SER A 393 -8.14 7.29 -7.94
N THR A 394 -8.29 8.32 -7.13
CA THR A 394 -8.53 9.70 -7.58
C THR A 394 -7.23 10.51 -7.65
N ASP A 395 -7.29 11.61 -8.40
CA ASP A 395 -6.39 12.74 -8.31
C ASP A 395 -7.04 13.81 -7.42
N ASN A 396 -6.31 14.28 -6.41
CA ASN A 396 -6.79 15.38 -5.58
C ASN A 396 -6.78 16.68 -6.42
N ILE A 397 -7.92 17.36 -6.46
CA ILE A 397 -8.16 18.60 -7.21
C ILE A 397 -8.57 19.77 -6.29
N ASP A 398 -8.45 19.62 -4.98
CA ASP A 398 -8.83 20.63 -3.98
C ASP A 398 -8.08 21.94 -4.22
N ALA A 399 -6.77 21.86 -4.51
CA ALA A 399 -5.92 23.03 -4.71
C ALA A 399 -6.40 23.99 -5.80
N VAL A 400 -7.12 23.49 -6.82
CA VAL A 400 -7.66 24.31 -7.91
C VAL A 400 -9.13 24.73 -7.71
N ASN A 401 -9.73 24.36 -6.58
CA ASN A 401 -11.14 24.59 -6.25
C ASN A 401 -11.34 25.36 -4.92
N GLN A 402 -10.57 26.42 -4.68
CA GLN A 402 -10.61 27.17 -3.42
C GLN A 402 -11.74 28.20 -3.32
N ASP A 403 -12.40 28.53 -4.41
CA ASP A 403 -13.44 29.57 -4.49
C ASP A 403 -14.67 29.14 -5.33
N ASN A 404 -14.69 27.90 -5.84
CA ASN A 404 -15.69 27.41 -6.78
C ASN A 404 -17.00 26.92 -6.15
N CYS A 405 -17.11 26.89 -4.83
CA CYS A 405 -18.32 26.46 -4.11
C CYS A 405 -19.02 27.68 -3.51
N LEU A 406 -19.75 28.40 -4.36
CA LEU A 406 -20.49 29.62 -4.00
C LEU A 406 -19.59 30.71 -3.37
N GLY A 407 -18.39 30.90 -3.92
CA GLY A 407 -17.41 31.86 -3.40
C GLY A 407 -16.60 31.35 -2.21
N SER A 408 -16.70 30.05 -1.90
CA SER A 408 -15.93 29.37 -0.86
C SER A 408 -15.20 28.13 -1.39
N SER A 409 -14.34 27.55 -0.55
CA SER A 409 -13.55 26.37 -0.89
C SER A 409 -14.44 25.14 -1.06
N CYS A 410 -14.18 24.39 -2.14
CA CYS A 410 -14.82 23.09 -2.37
C CYS A 410 -14.05 21.92 -1.73
N ASN A 411 -13.05 22.17 -0.88
CA ASN A 411 -12.26 21.09 -0.28
C ASN A 411 -13.17 20.07 0.43
N GLY A 412 -13.14 18.82 -0.04
CA GLY A 412 -14.00 17.75 0.48
C GLY A 412 -15.45 17.74 -0.02
N PHE A 413 -15.88 18.72 -0.82
CA PHE A 413 -17.23 18.80 -1.41
C PHE A 413 -17.33 18.18 -2.82
N LEU A 414 -16.20 17.81 -3.43
CA LEU A 414 -16.12 17.16 -4.75
C LEU A 414 -15.71 15.69 -4.64
N GLY A 415 -16.07 15.07 -3.51
CA GLY A 415 -15.69 13.71 -3.17
C GLY A 415 -14.19 13.57 -2.89
N LYS A 416 -13.64 12.37 -3.14
CA LYS A 416 -12.21 12.07 -2.98
C LYS A 416 -11.31 12.69 -4.07
N GLY A 417 -11.89 13.43 -5.02
CA GLY A 417 -11.20 14.05 -6.15
C GLY A 417 -11.62 13.48 -7.50
N ARG A 418 -10.89 13.85 -8.56
CA ARG A 418 -11.19 13.42 -9.93
C ARG A 418 -10.79 11.96 -10.12
N ILE A 419 -11.64 11.14 -10.72
CA ILE A 419 -11.29 9.76 -11.09
C ILE A 419 -10.05 9.66 -12.00
N ASN A 420 -9.27 8.59 -11.82
CA ASN A 420 -8.08 8.27 -12.62
C ASN A 420 -8.04 6.76 -12.93
N ALA A 421 -8.28 6.40 -14.18
CA ALA A 421 -8.43 5.01 -14.61
C ALA A 421 -7.12 4.22 -14.53
N LEU A 422 -5.98 4.85 -14.84
CA LEU A 422 -4.68 4.22 -14.69
C LEU A 422 -4.41 3.84 -13.24
N LYS A 423 -4.69 4.74 -12.28
CA LYS A 423 -4.58 4.44 -10.85
C LYS A 423 -5.59 3.38 -10.38
N ALA A 424 -6.76 3.30 -11.01
CA ALA A 424 -7.80 2.34 -10.66
C ALA A 424 -7.44 0.91 -11.11
N LEU A 425 -6.77 0.78 -12.26
CA LEU A 425 -6.32 -0.49 -12.82
C LEU A 425 -4.90 -0.88 -12.40
N SER A 426 -4.09 0.09 -11.98
CA SER A 426 -2.77 -0.19 -11.42
C SER A 426 -2.94 -0.89 -10.07
N PRO A 427 -2.14 -1.93 -9.79
CA PRO A 427 -2.14 -2.54 -8.49
C PRO A 427 -1.75 -1.52 -7.42
N LEU A 428 -2.36 -1.68 -6.23
CA LEU A 428 -2.05 -0.85 -5.09
C LEU A 428 -0.55 -0.94 -4.77
N PRO A 429 0.14 0.18 -4.52
CA PRO A 429 1.35 0.09 -3.74
C PRO A 429 0.96 -0.49 -2.38
N ALA A 430 1.57 -1.61 -2.00
CA ALA A 430 1.32 -2.20 -0.71
C ALA A 430 1.64 -1.17 0.40
N SER A 431 0.72 -0.95 1.32
CA SER A 431 0.89 0.00 2.42
C SER A 431 1.09 -0.75 3.74
N GLU A 432 1.56 -0.04 4.77
CA GLU A 432 1.62 -0.56 6.15
C GLU A 432 0.32 -1.28 6.53
N GLY A 433 0.42 -2.48 7.08
CA GLY A 433 -0.73 -3.31 7.48
C GLY A 433 -1.31 -4.20 6.37
N SER A 434 -0.85 -4.08 5.11
CA SER A 434 -1.37 -4.90 4.01
C SER A 434 -1.01 -6.37 4.18
N LEU A 435 -1.99 -7.26 3.96
CA LEU A 435 -1.79 -8.70 3.84
C LEU A 435 -1.77 -9.08 2.35
N ILE A 436 -0.65 -9.66 1.90
CA ILE A 436 -0.44 -9.97 0.48
C ILE A 436 -0.03 -11.43 0.32
N ARG A 437 -0.75 -12.14 -0.56
CA ARG A 437 -0.40 -13.50 -0.99
C ARG A 437 0.56 -13.44 -2.17
N GLU A 438 1.78 -13.92 -1.97
CA GLU A 438 2.80 -14.01 -3.01
C GLU A 438 2.35 -14.96 -4.13
N SER A 439 2.52 -14.52 -5.37
CA SER A 439 1.99 -15.17 -6.56
C SER A 439 2.65 -16.53 -6.85
N VAL A 440 3.93 -16.68 -6.52
CA VAL A 440 4.73 -17.88 -6.84
C VAL A 440 4.57 -18.97 -5.78
N THR A 441 4.72 -18.62 -4.51
CA THR A 441 4.74 -19.61 -3.42
C THR A 441 3.40 -19.74 -2.69
N GLY A 442 2.48 -18.79 -2.89
CA GLY A 442 1.23 -18.70 -2.13
C GLY A 442 1.41 -18.25 -0.68
N ARG A 443 2.64 -17.90 -0.25
CA ARG A 443 2.94 -17.41 1.09
C ARG A 443 2.26 -16.06 1.35
N ILE A 444 1.85 -15.85 2.60
CA ILE A 444 1.20 -14.62 3.02
C ILE A 444 2.21 -13.75 3.74
N TYR A 445 2.26 -12.47 3.38
CA TYR A 445 3.13 -11.48 3.96
C TYR A 445 2.34 -10.32 4.55
N LEU A 446 2.75 -9.84 5.72
CA LEU A 446 2.34 -8.56 6.29
C LEU A 446 3.36 -7.50 5.91
N ILE A 447 2.91 -6.38 5.33
CA ILE A 447 3.78 -5.21 5.16
C ILE A 447 3.85 -4.46 6.49
N SER A 448 5.05 -4.41 7.07
CA SER A 448 5.29 -3.64 8.28
C SER A 448 6.68 -3.01 8.34
N GLY A 449 6.74 -1.73 8.71
CA GLY A 449 7.98 -1.00 8.93
C GLY A 449 8.88 -1.00 7.70
N SER A 450 8.31 -0.80 6.50
CA SER A 450 8.98 -0.90 5.18
C SER A 450 9.50 -2.30 4.78
N THR A 451 9.20 -3.34 5.55
CA THR A 451 9.57 -4.73 5.23
C THR A 451 8.35 -5.59 4.95
N LYS A 452 8.54 -6.73 4.28
CA LYS A 452 7.54 -7.80 4.22
C LYS A 452 7.88 -8.87 5.25
N ARG A 453 6.94 -9.17 6.14
CA ARG A 453 7.08 -10.18 7.20
C ARG A 453 6.24 -11.40 6.86
N PHE A 454 6.86 -12.57 6.74
CA PHE A 454 6.14 -13.81 6.49
C PHE A 454 5.18 -14.15 7.64
N ILE A 455 4.00 -14.67 7.32
CA ILE A 455 2.99 -15.10 8.29
C ILE A 455 2.76 -16.60 8.12
N SER A 456 3.06 -17.38 9.15
CA SER A 456 2.74 -18.81 9.16
C SER A 456 1.24 -19.05 9.36
N SER A 457 0.77 -20.24 8.99
CA SER A 457 -0.64 -20.62 9.18
C SER A 457 -1.07 -20.57 10.65
N PHE A 458 -0.21 -20.99 11.58
CA PHE A 458 -0.49 -20.85 13.01
C PHE A 458 -0.67 -19.39 13.43
N VAL A 459 0.26 -18.51 13.04
CA VAL A 459 0.21 -17.07 13.40
C VAL A 459 -1.00 -16.39 12.77
N PHE A 460 -1.34 -16.75 11.53
CA PHE A 460 -2.50 -16.24 10.83
C PHE A 460 -3.80 -16.50 11.61
N ASN A 461 -3.99 -17.75 12.04
CA ASN A 461 -5.15 -18.16 12.81
C ASN A 461 -5.15 -17.56 14.23
N GLN A 462 -3.99 -17.59 14.90
CA GLN A 462 -3.87 -17.08 16.27
C GLN A 462 -4.20 -15.58 16.38
N ARG A 463 -3.80 -14.79 15.37
CA ARG A 463 -4.05 -13.34 15.33
C ARG A 463 -5.42 -12.98 14.75
N GLY A 464 -6.21 -13.95 14.30
CA GLY A 464 -7.56 -13.72 13.77
C GLY A 464 -7.57 -12.97 12.43
N PHE A 465 -6.53 -13.13 11.60
CA PHE A 465 -6.56 -12.56 10.25
C PHE A 465 -7.63 -13.23 9.39
N SER A 466 -8.20 -12.47 8.45
CA SER A 466 -9.23 -12.96 7.54
C SER A 466 -8.67 -13.21 6.15
N GLU A 467 -9.08 -14.30 5.51
CA GLU A 467 -8.78 -14.57 4.10
C GLU A 467 -9.31 -13.45 3.19
N THR A 468 -10.43 -12.79 3.56
CA THR A 468 -11.00 -11.68 2.80
C THR A 468 -10.17 -10.40 2.85
N SER A 469 -9.27 -10.27 3.84
CA SER A 469 -8.34 -9.14 3.94
C SER A 469 -7.04 -9.35 3.15
N ILE A 470 -6.85 -10.53 2.55
CA ILE A 470 -5.66 -10.84 1.76
C ILE A 470 -5.86 -10.38 0.32
N THR A 471 -4.89 -9.64 -0.19
CA THR A 471 -4.81 -9.30 -1.62
C THR A 471 -3.81 -10.22 -2.31
N ASN A 472 -4.10 -10.67 -3.52
CA ASN A 472 -3.11 -11.40 -4.30
C ASN A 472 -2.03 -10.43 -4.81
N GLU A 473 -0.79 -10.89 -4.86
CA GLU A 473 0.30 -10.15 -5.45
C GLU A 473 0.01 -9.83 -6.92
N VAL A 474 0.27 -8.58 -7.30
CA VAL A 474 0.18 -8.11 -8.67
C VAL A 474 1.51 -7.43 -9.04
N SER A 475 1.98 -7.65 -10.26
CA SER A 475 3.16 -6.98 -10.82
C SER A 475 4.41 -7.02 -9.93
N ASN A 476 4.64 -8.14 -9.23
CA ASN A 476 5.79 -8.35 -8.35
C ASN A 476 5.93 -7.26 -7.24
N GLN A 477 4.80 -6.74 -6.74
CA GLN A 477 4.79 -5.64 -5.76
C GLN A 477 5.59 -5.95 -4.49
N LEU A 478 5.71 -7.24 -4.10
CA LEU A 478 6.49 -7.63 -2.93
C LEU A 478 8.00 -7.47 -3.13
N ALA A 479 8.49 -7.25 -4.34
CA ALA A 479 9.90 -6.95 -4.60
C ALA A 479 10.30 -5.54 -4.12
N ALA A 480 9.34 -4.63 -3.94
CA ALA A 480 9.59 -3.31 -3.38
C ALA A 480 9.90 -3.33 -1.87
N PHE A 481 9.63 -4.46 -1.18
CA PHE A 481 9.78 -4.60 0.26
C PHE A 481 10.88 -5.62 0.57
N PRO A 482 11.98 -5.22 1.25
CA PRO A 482 12.95 -6.18 1.76
C PRO A 482 12.28 -7.15 2.75
N ALA A 483 12.78 -8.39 2.79
CA ALA A 483 12.31 -9.38 3.74
C ALA A 483 12.69 -8.97 5.17
N GLY A 484 11.68 -8.86 6.04
CA GLY A 484 11.85 -8.71 7.48
C GLY A 484 11.76 -10.06 8.20
N PRO A 485 12.01 -10.09 9.53
CA PRO A 485 11.78 -11.29 10.31
C PRO A 485 10.30 -11.70 10.23
N ALA A 486 10.05 -13.02 10.24
CA ALA A 486 8.69 -13.54 10.25
C ALA A 486 7.89 -12.93 11.41
N LEU A 487 6.59 -12.81 11.23
CA LEU A 487 5.71 -12.35 12.30
C LEU A 487 5.63 -13.47 13.35
N PRO A 488 6.09 -13.26 14.59
CA PRO A 488 6.07 -14.30 15.60
C PRO A 488 4.63 -14.56 16.07
N PRO A 489 4.38 -15.66 16.79
CA PRO A 489 3.16 -15.81 17.59
C PRO A 489 2.96 -14.64 18.57
N LEU A 490 1.78 -14.56 19.18
CA LEU A 490 1.49 -13.54 20.20
C LEU A 490 2.43 -13.65 21.41
N GLU A 491 2.72 -12.52 22.04
CA GLU A 491 3.53 -12.44 23.27
C GLU A 491 3.01 -13.42 24.33
N GLY A 492 3.92 -14.15 24.98
CA GLY A 492 3.61 -15.16 25.99
C GLY A 492 3.15 -16.52 25.45
N THR A 493 3.03 -16.68 24.13
CA THR A 493 2.69 -17.99 23.53
C THR A 493 3.80 -19.00 23.82
N LEU A 494 3.44 -20.19 24.29
CA LEU A 494 4.35 -21.31 24.47
C LEU A 494 4.31 -22.21 23.24
N ILE A 495 5.46 -22.45 22.63
CA ILE A 495 5.59 -23.30 21.44
C ILE A 495 6.67 -24.36 21.65
N LYS A 496 6.55 -25.48 20.94
CA LYS A 496 7.63 -26.46 20.79
C LYS A 496 7.64 -27.02 19.38
N ASN A 497 8.78 -27.58 18.98
CA ASN A 497 8.89 -28.35 17.75
C ASN A 497 8.28 -29.75 17.97
N GLU A 498 7.71 -30.33 16.92
CA GLU A 498 7.24 -31.73 16.90
C GLU A 498 8.35 -32.75 17.20
N THR A 499 9.62 -32.46 16.87
CA THR A 499 10.76 -33.38 17.06
C THR A 499 11.71 -32.99 18.20
N ASP A 500 11.59 -31.81 18.78
CA ASP A 500 12.47 -31.31 19.85
C ASP A 500 11.64 -31.05 21.12
N PRO A 501 12.02 -31.65 22.28
CA PRO A 501 11.29 -31.45 23.53
C PRO A 501 11.44 -30.03 24.11
N THR A 502 12.35 -29.20 23.60
CA THR A 502 12.59 -27.83 24.06
C THR A 502 11.34 -26.97 23.89
N VAL A 503 10.87 -26.39 24.99
CA VAL A 503 9.75 -25.44 24.99
C VAL A 503 10.30 -24.02 24.91
N TYR A 504 9.68 -23.20 24.07
CA TYR A 504 9.98 -21.79 23.92
C TYR A 504 8.80 -20.94 24.37
N VAL A 505 9.09 -19.79 24.99
CA VAL A 505 8.11 -18.70 25.17
C VAL A 505 8.39 -17.60 24.15
N ILE A 506 7.34 -17.01 23.58
CA ILE A 506 7.49 -15.81 22.75
C ILE A 506 7.57 -14.57 23.64
N GLU A 507 8.70 -13.87 23.59
CA GLU A 507 8.92 -12.62 24.31
C GLU A 507 9.68 -11.62 23.44
N GLN A 508 9.13 -10.40 23.31
CA GLN A 508 9.75 -9.28 22.58
C GLN A 508 10.13 -9.65 21.14
N GLU A 509 9.23 -10.35 20.45
CA GLU A 509 9.41 -10.91 19.10
C GLU A 509 10.36 -12.12 18.97
N PHE A 510 10.99 -12.58 20.05
CA PHE A 510 11.87 -13.75 20.03
C PHE A 510 11.18 -14.98 20.62
N LYS A 511 11.50 -16.16 20.07
CA LYS A 511 11.32 -17.42 20.82
C LYS A 511 12.50 -17.57 21.78
N ARG A 512 12.22 -17.73 23.07
CA ARG A 512 13.23 -17.90 24.12
C ARG A 512 13.12 -19.30 24.71
N PRO A 513 14.18 -20.11 24.67
CA PRO A 513 14.14 -21.45 25.23
C PRO A 513 13.96 -21.40 26.75
N LEU A 514 13.19 -22.35 27.27
CA LEU A 514 12.87 -22.50 28.68
C LEU A 514 13.60 -23.72 29.26
N THR A 515 14.29 -23.53 30.38
CA THR A 515 14.63 -24.67 31.25
C THR A 515 13.39 -25.14 32.00
N TYR A 516 13.41 -26.38 32.52
CA TYR A 516 12.30 -26.90 33.31
C TYR A 516 12.05 -26.04 34.56
N LEU A 517 13.12 -25.57 35.22
CA LEU A 517 13.05 -24.57 36.30
C LEU A 517 12.22 -23.35 35.90
N VAL A 518 12.54 -22.71 34.78
CA VAL A 518 11.88 -21.47 34.35
C VAL A 518 10.43 -21.75 33.99
N PHE A 519 10.17 -22.89 33.35
CA PHE A 519 8.82 -23.34 33.02
C PHE A 519 7.92 -23.42 34.27
N ILE A 520 8.38 -24.09 35.33
CA ILE A 520 7.57 -24.26 36.56
C ILE A 520 7.49 -22.98 37.40
N THR A 521 8.57 -22.23 37.52
CA THR A 521 8.62 -21.01 38.37
C THR A 521 7.79 -19.87 37.78
N ARG A 522 7.60 -19.85 36.45
CA ARG A 522 6.70 -18.92 35.77
C ARG A 522 5.25 -19.41 35.70
N GLY A 523 4.94 -20.58 36.28
CA GLY A 523 3.59 -21.12 36.34
C GLY A 523 3.05 -21.60 34.99
N TYR A 524 3.92 -21.94 34.05
CA TYR A 524 3.49 -22.48 32.76
C TYR A 524 3.01 -23.93 32.89
N SER A 525 2.15 -24.33 31.95
CA SER A 525 1.54 -25.66 31.90
C SER A 525 1.73 -26.27 30.53
N PHE A 526 2.06 -27.58 30.48
CA PHE A 526 2.26 -28.29 29.22
C PHE A 526 0.97 -28.35 28.38
N ALA A 527 -0.20 -28.22 29.01
CA ALA A 527 -1.48 -28.13 28.31
C ALA A 527 -1.61 -26.87 27.42
N ASN A 528 -0.81 -25.83 27.70
CA ASN A 528 -0.83 -24.57 26.97
C ASN A 528 0.31 -24.46 25.94
N VAL A 529 1.08 -25.54 25.73
CA VAL A 529 2.19 -25.56 24.78
C VAL A 529 1.68 -26.02 23.41
N TYR A 530 1.77 -25.14 22.42
CA TYR A 530 1.45 -25.46 21.03
C TYR A 530 2.60 -26.25 20.39
N THR A 531 2.29 -27.37 19.74
CA THR A 531 3.28 -28.11 18.94
C THR A 531 3.18 -27.62 17.51
N LEU A 532 4.28 -27.07 16.99
CA LEU A 532 4.37 -26.53 15.63
C LEU A 532 5.34 -27.36 14.79
N SER A 533 5.23 -27.24 13.47
CA SER A 533 6.17 -27.87 12.54
C SER A 533 7.60 -27.32 12.72
N SER A 534 8.61 -28.12 12.36
CA SER A 534 10.01 -27.68 12.41
C SER A 534 10.25 -26.36 11.65
N SER A 535 9.60 -26.15 10.50
CA SER A 535 9.72 -24.91 9.72
C SER A 535 9.12 -23.70 10.42
N GLU A 536 7.92 -23.83 11.01
CA GLU A 536 7.27 -22.71 11.68
C GLU A 536 8.02 -22.27 12.94
N VAL A 537 8.59 -23.23 13.68
CA VAL A 537 9.47 -22.88 14.80
C VAL A 537 10.72 -22.17 14.27
N ALA A 538 11.34 -22.66 13.19
CA ALA A 538 12.56 -22.08 12.61
C ALA A 538 12.39 -20.65 12.09
N ASP A 539 11.19 -20.29 11.61
CA ASP A 539 10.90 -18.94 11.09
C ASP A 539 10.93 -17.84 12.18
N VAL A 540 10.71 -18.21 13.45
CA VAL A 540 10.76 -17.27 14.58
C VAL A 540 12.20 -17.09 15.07
N LEU A 541 12.63 -15.83 15.21
CA LEU A 541 13.97 -15.48 15.71
C LEU A 541 14.22 -16.05 17.11
N THR A 542 15.36 -16.71 17.30
CA THR A 542 15.77 -17.25 18.60
C THR A 542 16.45 -16.16 19.43
N GLY A 543 15.95 -15.91 20.63
CA GLY A 543 16.59 -15.05 21.62
C GLY A 543 17.37 -15.86 22.66
N GLU A 544 17.98 -15.15 23.60
CA GLU A 544 18.60 -15.74 24.79
C GLU A 544 17.58 -16.53 25.62
N TRP A 545 18.08 -17.49 26.41
CA TRP A 545 17.30 -18.28 27.35
C TRP A 545 16.44 -17.39 28.26
N ALA A 546 15.19 -17.81 28.47
CA ALA A 546 14.29 -17.11 29.37
C ALA A 546 14.81 -17.24 30.81
N ALA A 547 14.90 -16.11 31.52
CA ALA A 547 15.43 -16.08 32.88
C ALA A 547 14.35 -16.42 33.92
N PRO A 548 14.70 -17.05 35.06
CA PRO A 548 13.79 -17.14 36.20
C PRO A 548 13.50 -15.73 36.75
N TYR A 549 12.36 -15.56 37.44
CA TYR A 549 12.03 -14.27 38.06
C TYR A 549 12.99 -13.92 39.20
N ASP A 550 13.20 -12.63 39.43
CA ASP A 550 13.93 -12.13 40.59
C ASP A 550 13.33 -12.69 41.90
N GLY A 551 14.20 -13.06 42.83
CA GLY A 551 13.84 -13.76 44.06
C GLY A 551 13.82 -15.29 43.94
N THR A 552 13.86 -15.86 42.72
CA THR A 552 14.00 -17.31 42.55
C THR A 552 15.34 -17.77 43.16
N MET A 553 15.27 -18.79 44.01
CA MET A 553 16.43 -19.37 44.68
C MET A 553 16.75 -20.74 44.12
N VAL A 554 18.01 -20.96 43.77
CA VAL A 554 18.49 -22.22 43.20
C VAL A 554 19.78 -22.68 43.85
N LEU A 555 20.03 -23.98 43.82
CA LEU A 555 21.34 -24.58 44.08
C LEU A 555 21.63 -25.66 43.04
N ILE A 556 22.91 -25.92 42.78
CA ILE A 556 23.32 -27.04 41.93
C ILE A 556 23.27 -28.32 42.77
N LYS A 557 22.70 -29.40 42.24
CA LYS A 557 22.64 -30.68 42.94
C LYS A 557 24.06 -31.15 43.35
N GLY A 558 24.31 -31.21 44.65
CA GLY A 558 25.62 -31.57 45.22
C GLY A 558 26.50 -30.39 45.65
N ASP A 559 26.10 -29.16 45.32
CA ASP A 559 26.74 -27.92 45.79
C ASP A 559 25.80 -27.22 46.81
N PRO A 560 26.26 -26.92 48.04
CA PRO A 560 25.43 -26.25 49.04
C PRO A 560 25.25 -24.75 48.78
N THR A 561 25.93 -24.17 47.79
CA THR A 561 25.87 -22.73 47.49
C THR A 561 24.50 -22.35 46.93
N VAL A 562 23.80 -21.46 47.64
CA VAL A 562 22.51 -20.92 47.19
C VAL A 562 22.74 -19.68 46.34
N TYR A 563 22.07 -19.63 45.20
CA TYR A 563 22.01 -18.47 44.31
C TYR A 563 20.60 -17.89 44.32
N VAL A 564 20.51 -16.57 44.34
CA VAL A 564 19.26 -15.80 44.21
C VAL A 564 19.29 -15.05 42.89
N MET A 565 18.21 -15.12 42.12
CA MET A 565 17.99 -14.21 41.00
C MET A 565 17.78 -12.79 41.51
N ASN A 566 18.61 -11.86 41.07
CA ASN A 566 18.55 -10.46 41.46
C ASN A 566 18.95 -9.58 40.29
N GLN A 567 18.04 -8.72 39.85
CA GLN A 567 18.20 -7.86 38.68
C GLN A 567 18.51 -8.66 37.41
N GLY A 568 17.81 -9.79 37.23
CA GLY A 568 17.91 -10.64 36.05
C GLY A 568 19.13 -11.56 36.00
N VAL A 569 20.01 -11.54 37.01
CA VAL A 569 21.18 -12.42 37.10
C VAL A 569 21.23 -13.19 38.41
N ARG A 570 21.83 -14.39 38.41
CA ARG A 570 22.03 -15.19 39.62
C ARG A 570 23.18 -14.63 40.46
N ARG A 571 22.96 -14.41 41.75
CA ARG A 571 24.03 -14.04 42.67
C ARG A 571 24.10 -15.03 43.82
N ALA A 572 25.29 -15.55 44.10
CA ALA A 572 25.52 -16.42 45.25
C ALA A 572 25.21 -15.67 46.55
N VAL A 573 24.85 -16.39 47.60
CA VAL A 573 24.41 -15.82 48.87
C VAL A 573 25.18 -16.45 50.01
N THR A 574 25.79 -15.62 50.87
CA THR A 574 26.42 -16.12 52.10
C THR A 574 25.37 -16.47 53.15
N TYR A 575 25.75 -17.27 54.14
CA TYR A 575 24.83 -17.65 55.22
C TYR A 575 24.30 -16.42 56.00
N PHE A 576 25.16 -15.41 56.23
CA PHE A 576 24.74 -14.15 56.84
C PHE A 576 23.65 -13.45 56.02
N ILE A 577 23.82 -13.34 54.70
CA ILE A 577 22.88 -12.63 53.83
C ILE A 577 21.58 -13.42 53.70
N PHE A 578 21.68 -14.75 53.64
CA PHE A 578 20.55 -15.66 53.61
C PHE A 578 19.65 -15.48 54.84
N THR A 579 20.26 -15.47 56.03
CA THR A 579 19.53 -15.28 57.31
C THR A 579 19.05 -13.84 57.49
N GLN A 580 19.86 -12.84 57.14
CA GLN A 580 19.49 -11.43 57.24
C GLN A 580 18.26 -11.09 56.40
N ARG A 581 18.18 -11.66 55.19
CA ARG A 581 17.05 -11.47 54.27
C ARG A 581 15.87 -12.41 54.54
N GLN A 582 15.93 -13.20 55.62
CA GLN A 582 14.89 -14.17 56.01
C GLN A 582 14.54 -15.16 54.88
N LEU A 583 15.56 -15.58 54.11
CA LEU A 583 15.40 -16.56 53.06
C LEU A 583 15.19 -17.96 53.67
N SER A 584 14.55 -18.86 52.92
CA SER A 584 14.15 -20.18 53.42
C SER A 584 14.66 -21.28 52.49
N PHE A 585 15.35 -22.27 53.06
CA PHE A 585 15.82 -23.45 52.31
C PHE A 585 14.66 -24.24 51.69
N ALA A 586 13.46 -24.19 52.28
CA ALA A 586 12.27 -24.83 51.72
C ALA A 586 11.82 -24.22 50.38
N LYS A 587 12.30 -23.01 50.04
CA LYS A 587 12.03 -22.33 48.77
C LYS A 587 13.19 -22.44 47.77
N VAL A 588 14.28 -23.13 48.13
CA VAL A 588 15.43 -23.31 47.24
C VAL A 588 15.20 -24.52 46.34
N ILE A 589 15.32 -24.30 45.03
CA ILE A 589 15.10 -25.34 44.03
C ILE A 589 16.45 -25.96 43.66
N SER A 590 16.56 -27.28 43.74
CA SER A 590 17.76 -28.00 43.28
C SER A 590 17.68 -28.21 41.77
N VAL A 591 18.72 -27.78 41.04
CA VAL A 591 18.81 -27.89 39.58
C VAL A 591 20.03 -28.69 39.17
N THR A 592 20.01 -29.20 37.93
CA THR A 592 21.20 -29.82 37.31
C THR A 592 22.24 -28.76 36.93
N GLN A 593 23.49 -29.19 36.70
CA GLN A 593 24.53 -28.30 36.20
C GLN A 593 24.14 -27.66 34.85
N ASP A 594 23.52 -28.44 33.98
CA ASP A 594 23.09 -28.00 32.65
C ASP A 594 22.00 -26.91 32.73
N GLU A 595 20.93 -27.15 33.51
CA GLU A 595 19.91 -26.12 33.74
C GLU A 595 20.49 -24.87 34.39
N PHE A 596 21.44 -25.04 35.32
CA PHE A 596 22.11 -23.94 35.95
C PHE A 596 22.83 -23.09 34.90
N LEU A 597 23.60 -23.66 33.97
CA LEU A 597 24.37 -22.90 32.96
C LEU A 597 23.53 -21.92 32.13
N HIS A 598 22.23 -22.20 31.94
CA HIS A 598 21.29 -21.35 31.21
C HIS A 598 20.69 -20.20 32.04
N ILE A 599 20.92 -20.16 33.35
CA ILE A 599 20.52 -19.05 34.21
C ILE A 599 21.54 -17.90 34.05
N PRO A 600 21.09 -16.66 33.73
CA PRO A 600 22.01 -15.56 33.47
C PRO A 600 22.99 -15.30 34.62
N ALA A 601 24.27 -15.13 34.27
CA ALA A 601 25.34 -14.82 35.21
C ALA A 601 25.63 -13.31 35.26
N PRO A 602 26.07 -12.77 36.41
CA PRO A 602 26.55 -11.39 36.49
C PRO A 602 27.83 -11.24 35.68
N GLY A 603 28.08 -10.04 35.15
CA GLY A 603 29.36 -9.68 34.53
C GLY A 603 30.51 -9.46 35.53
N ASP A 604 30.21 -9.59 36.83
CA ASP A 604 31.13 -9.40 37.95
C ASP A 604 31.19 -10.68 38.82
N SER A 605 32.15 -10.75 39.75
CA SER A 605 32.33 -11.90 40.66
C SER A 605 31.66 -11.70 42.02
N TYR A 606 30.84 -10.66 42.19
CA TYR A 606 30.29 -10.29 43.48
C TYR A 606 28.99 -11.02 43.82
N TRP A 607 28.85 -11.33 45.10
CA TRP A 607 27.69 -12.04 45.64
C TRP A 607 26.56 -11.06 45.93
N LEU A 608 25.37 -11.57 46.26
CA LEU A 608 24.24 -10.73 46.63
C LEU A 608 24.64 -9.89 47.85
N PRO A 609 24.57 -8.55 47.83
CA PRO A 609 25.04 -7.76 48.96
C PRO A 609 24.10 -7.92 50.17
N PRO A 610 24.58 -7.60 51.39
CA PRO A 610 23.69 -7.41 52.54
C PRO A 610 22.65 -6.32 52.29
N LEU A 611 21.67 -6.19 53.19
CA LEU A 611 20.66 -5.12 53.07
C LEU A 611 21.31 -3.73 53.17
N GLU A 612 20.75 -2.75 52.45
CA GLU A 612 21.17 -1.35 52.52
C GLU A 612 21.23 -0.84 53.96
N GLY A 613 22.27 -0.08 54.29
CA GLY A 613 22.53 0.42 55.65
C GLY A 613 23.15 -0.60 56.61
N THR A 614 23.39 -1.85 56.19
CA THR A 614 24.07 -2.84 57.03
C THR A 614 25.51 -2.39 57.30
N LEU A 615 25.88 -2.31 58.57
CA LEU A 615 27.26 -2.05 58.98
C LEU A 615 28.00 -3.38 59.13
N VAL A 616 29.09 -3.53 58.39
CA VAL A 616 29.90 -4.75 58.39
C VAL A 616 31.36 -4.44 58.68
N LYS A 617 32.05 -5.38 59.34
CA LYS A 617 33.51 -5.41 59.41
C LYS A 617 34.03 -6.84 59.36
N SER A 618 35.25 -7.01 58.89
CA SER A 618 35.95 -8.30 59.02
C SER A 618 36.46 -8.49 60.44
N ALA A 619 36.52 -9.74 60.92
CA ALA A 619 37.24 -10.07 62.15
C ALA A 619 38.74 -9.74 62.06
N ALA A 620 39.31 -9.68 60.86
CA ALA A 620 40.71 -9.41 60.60
C ALA A 620 41.04 -7.92 60.35
N SER A 621 40.04 -7.03 60.34
CA SER A 621 40.22 -5.61 60.06
C SER A 621 39.43 -4.71 61.02
N ALA A 622 40.00 -3.56 61.35
CA ALA A 622 39.32 -2.51 62.13
C ALA A 622 38.39 -1.65 61.26
N GLU A 623 38.49 -1.74 59.93
CA GLU A 623 37.69 -0.96 58.98
C GLU A 623 36.20 -1.36 59.07
N VAL A 624 35.35 -0.36 59.31
CA VAL A 624 33.89 -0.50 59.31
C VAL A 624 33.37 0.02 57.98
N SER A 625 32.56 -0.77 57.29
CA SER A 625 31.89 -0.36 56.04
C SER A 625 30.39 -0.35 56.23
N VAL A 626 29.70 0.55 55.53
CA VAL A 626 28.24 0.50 55.35
C VAL A 626 27.92 -0.05 53.96
N ILE A 627 26.85 -0.83 53.84
CA ILE A 627 26.33 -1.20 52.53
C ILE A 627 25.48 -0.06 52.00
N GLU A 628 25.92 0.52 50.87
CA GLU A 628 25.19 1.56 50.15
C GLU A 628 25.25 1.30 48.63
N ASN A 629 24.08 1.31 47.98
CA ASN A 629 23.91 1.02 46.56
C ASN A 629 24.54 -0.32 46.15
N GLY A 630 24.36 -1.35 46.98
CA GLY A 630 24.89 -2.69 46.76
C GLY A 630 26.40 -2.84 46.94
N THR A 631 27.11 -1.81 47.40
CA THR A 631 28.57 -1.83 47.61
C THR A 631 28.95 -1.66 49.08
N ARG A 632 30.05 -2.26 49.52
CA ARG A 632 30.65 -2.00 50.83
C ARG A 632 31.48 -0.71 50.76
N ARG A 633 31.06 0.32 51.49
CA ARG A 633 31.72 1.63 51.50
C ARG A 633 32.41 1.84 52.85
N PRO A 634 33.75 1.93 52.90
CA PRO A 634 34.48 2.20 54.14
C PRO A 634 34.03 3.52 54.75
N LEU A 635 33.82 3.53 56.07
CA LEU A 635 33.43 4.72 56.83
C LEU A 635 34.63 5.28 57.59
N SER A 636 34.84 6.60 57.49
CA SER A 636 35.65 7.30 58.49
C SER A 636 34.93 7.31 59.85
N TYR A 637 35.68 7.52 60.93
CA TYR A 637 35.08 7.70 62.26
C TYR A 637 34.09 8.88 62.31
N ASN A 638 34.40 9.99 61.63
CA ASN A 638 33.54 11.16 61.57
C ASN A 638 32.24 10.87 60.79
N ALA A 639 32.34 10.14 59.67
CA ALA A 639 31.18 9.70 58.90
C ALA A 639 30.30 8.73 59.72
N PHE A 640 30.93 7.83 60.49
CA PHE A 640 30.21 6.90 61.36
C PHE A 640 29.41 7.61 62.46
N VAL A 641 30.03 8.56 63.16
CA VAL A 641 29.39 9.31 64.24
C VAL A 641 28.34 10.29 63.70
N SER A 642 28.63 11.02 62.62
CA SER A 642 27.71 12.00 62.05
C SER A 642 26.41 11.37 61.52
N ARG A 643 26.47 10.11 61.06
CA ARG A 643 25.30 9.32 60.65
C ARG A 643 24.58 8.63 61.81
N GLY A 644 25.03 8.83 63.05
CA GLY A 644 24.37 8.30 64.24
C GLY A 644 24.48 6.78 64.39
N TYR A 645 25.45 6.15 63.73
CA TYR A 645 25.64 4.71 63.83
C TYR A 645 26.16 4.29 65.19
N LYS A 646 25.77 3.09 65.63
CA LYS A 646 26.17 2.51 66.92
C LYS A 646 27.11 1.34 66.69
N PHE A 647 28.18 1.24 67.47
CA PHE A 647 29.11 0.12 67.38
C PHE A 647 28.43 -1.25 67.60
N SER A 648 27.37 -1.31 68.41
CA SER A 648 26.57 -2.51 68.62
C SER A 648 25.79 -2.98 67.38
N SER A 649 25.62 -2.12 66.38
CA SER A 649 24.94 -2.44 65.12
C SER A 649 25.89 -3.07 64.09
N ILE A 650 27.20 -3.06 64.32
CA ILE A 650 28.20 -3.61 63.41
C ILE A 650 28.14 -5.14 63.42
N LYS A 651 28.03 -5.74 62.24
CA LYS A 651 28.11 -7.19 62.03
C LYS A 651 29.54 -7.59 61.71
N ILE A 652 30.10 -8.47 62.54
CA ILE A 652 31.44 -9.02 62.32
C ILE A 652 31.28 -10.26 61.46
N LEU A 653 31.86 -10.26 60.27
CA LEU A 653 31.78 -11.35 59.30
C LEU A 653 33.17 -11.97 59.07
N PRO A 654 33.24 -13.24 58.64
CA PRO A 654 34.47 -13.82 58.12
C PRO A 654 35.04 -13.00 56.95
N GLN A 655 36.37 -12.95 56.83
CA GLN A 655 37.03 -12.18 55.76
C GLN A 655 36.51 -12.58 54.36
N ALA A 656 36.33 -13.88 54.10
CA ALA A 656 35.81 -14.38 52.84
C ALA A 656 34.39 -13.86 52.51
N GLU A 657 33.53 -13.63 53.52
CA GLU A 657 32.19 -13.06 53.30
C GLU A 657 32.23 -11.55 53.01
N ILE A 658 33.27 -10.84 53.45
CA ILE A 658 33.48 -9.42 53.14
C ILE A 658 34.04 -9.25 51.72
N GLU A 659 34.92 -10.14 51.30
CA GLU A 659 35.61 -10.06 49.99
C GLU A 659 34.69 -10.26 48.80
N VAL A 660 33.61 -11.03 48.97
CA VAL A 660 32.60 -11.24 47.92
C VAL A 660 31.61 -10.08 47.77
N ILE A 661 31.63 -9.08 48.65
CA ILE A 661 30.80 -7.88 48.55
C ILE A 661 31.55 -6.84 47.71
N ALA A 662 30.87 -6.32 46.69
CA ALA A 662 31.41 -5.31 45.78
C ALA A 662 31.99 -4.11 46.54
N PRO A 663 33.25 -3.70 46.30
CA PRO A 663 33.84 -2.55 46.97
C PRO A 663 33.25 -1.24 46.42
N GLY A 664 33.02 -0.28 47.30
CA GLY A 664 32.57 1.06 46.95
C GLY A 664 33.51 2.13 47.50
N SER A 665 33.39 3.35 46.97
CA SER A 665 34.24 4.46 47.39
C SER A 665 34.03 4.79 48.88
N PRO A 666 35.09 5.14 49.62
CA PRO A 666 34.97 5.53 51.03
C PRO A 666 34.01 6.72 51.23
N ILE A 667 33.45 6.79 52.43
CA ILE A 667 32.64 7.90 52.92
C ILE A 667 33.46 8.57 54.01
N LEU A 668 33.98 9.75 53.68
CA LEU A 668 34.91 10.51 54.52
C LEU A 668 34.20 11.35 55.57
#